data_AF-A0AB35YF39-F1
#
_entry.id   AF-A0AB35YF39-F1
#
_cell.length_a   1.000
_cell.length_b   1.000
_cell.length_c   1.000
_cell.angle_alpha   90.00
_cell.angle_beta   90.00
_cell.angle_gamma   90.00
#
_symmetry.space_group_name_H-M   'P 1'
#
loop_
_entity.id
_entity.type
_entity.pdbx_description
1 polymer ?
#
loop_
_entity_poly.entity_id
_entity_poly.type
_entity_poly.pdbx_seq_one_letter_code
_entity_poly.pdbx_strand_id
1 'polypeptide(L)'
;MSEFKYFIPIIFFSFCILFSNNIVFATSIENDFIYDDNQTGVLPDQYYPGGVTIWGDLRTNRNDLVLPDMLGGKPVTTIWLDAFKNKQLTSLEFSNSTKLIAFGAFQNNQLTSVILSNQLEWIGYFAFNNNNLSSITIPSNVKQIGENAFIGNDLKTITVFGANTVLLQNSIPNNTKILGIIPSKAKEYADANGFAFEEIANKITYDGNGQTGGGLSEDYTGNTTKTFIIKNQGSLKKVGYTFIGWNSKQDGSGTDYNVEEEIVINQDITLYAKWREIPFLVSYESNGGTTVAPETVAINTMLIEPPVPTKTGYTFDGWYKEAALTNLWDFTKDMVTEDTTLFAKWNATQYEVTFNSNGGSMIASQFVPPNTNATAPPVPTKLGYTFDGWYKDNAFAVPWDFTTDVVTEAITLYVKWTINPTYTVTYDKNGATGGTVPQDNNSYEENDSVTVQDNSGKLVRTDYKFKGWNTQADGNGTSYAEKATIQMRKTDVTLYAEWTVNPPTTGGDSNPPPVSDDNDYSPPTKVKITLHTNGGTVIAPIDIRYNTKVNDLPVPTRAGYRFDGWYQDEALTKRWADEILVRENISLYAKWIELPVEESESPQEPKPSKPIVTFSDIEGHWAKAMMKELATLGIIQGYEDGTFRPNAPINRMHVAVLLTRSFSLKKVREADDFSDVASTHPDYEAIQVLQQAGIVDGSNGAFRPTENMTRAQLAKVLVGLLGLTPEGASSFVDVDSTHWSSGYIAVLEREGITLVDNGNFHPNEPVTRAQFVAFLYRIIHK
;
A
#
# COMPACT_ATOMS: atom_id res chain seq x y z
N MET A 1 14.55 -69.52 -55.79
CA MET A 1 15.67 -69.03 -54.96
C MET A 1 15.79 -67.54 -55.20
N SER A 2 15.75 -66.66 -54.19
CA SER A 2 15.45 -66.88 -52.76
C SER A 2 15.13 -65.53 -52.08
N GLU A 3 14.08 -65.54 -51.24
CA GLU A 3 13.82 -64.71 -50.03
C GLU A 3 14.04 -63.17 -50.09
N PHE A 4 13.00 -62.34 -50.01
CA PHE A 4 12.13 -61.98 -48.85
C PHE A 4 12.74 -61.07 -47.77
N LYS A 5 12.13 -59.88 -47.58
CA LYS A 5 11.82 -59.29 -46.27
C LYS A 5 10.70 -58.22 -46.37
N TYR A 6 9.55 -58.54 -45.77
CA TYR A 6 8.42 -57.73 -45.23
C TYR A 6 8.22 -56.26 -45.69
N PHE A 7 7.02 -55.86 -46.21
CA PHE A 7 5.77 -55.49 -45.48
C PHE A 7 5.96 -54.27 -44.55
N ILE A 8 5.13 -53.21 -44.56
CA ILE A 8 3.64 -53.10 -44.49
C ILE A 8 3.14 -51.92 -45.37
N PRO A 9 1.89 -51.92 -45.90
CA PRO A 9 1.39 -50.87 -46.80
C PRO A 9 0.79 -49.63 -46.12
N ILE A 10 0.88 -48.48 -46.78
CA ILE A 10 0.04 -47.28 -46.55
C ILE A 10 -0.73 -47.00 -47.84
N ILE A 11 -2.06 -46.97 -47.77
CA ILE A 11 -2.93 -46.70 -48.92
C ILE A 11 -3.14 -45.19 -49.02
N PHE A 12 -2.35 -44.52 -49.86
CA PHE A 12 -2.63 -43.15 -50.28
C PHE A 12 -3.75 -43.14 -51.33
N PHE A 13 -4.95 -42.71 -50.93
CA PHE A 13 -6.05 -42.41 -51.86
C PHE A 13 -5.83 -41.04 -52.53
N SER A 14 -4.97 -41.01 -53.56
CA SER A 14 -4.87 -39.84 -54.44
C SER A 14 -6.14 -39.71 -55.30
N PHE A 15 -6.96 -38.70 -55.02
CA PHE A 15 -8.12 -38.36 -55.85
C PHE A 15 -7.67 -37.58 -57.09
N CYS A 16 -7.60 -38.25 -58.24
CA CYS A 16 -7.37 -37.60 -59.53
C CYS A 16 -8.63 -36.86 -60.01
N ILE A 17 -8.65 -35.53 -59.88
CA ILE A 17 -9.70 -34.68 -60.48
C ILE A 17 -9.22 -34.24 -61.88
N LEU A 18 -9.92 -34.68 -62.92
CA LEU A 18 -9.58 -34.37 -64.31
C LEU A 18 -10.31 -33.11 -64.80
N PHE A 19 -9.56 -32.03 -64.98
CA PHE A 19 -9.94 -30.90 -65.83
C PHE A 19 -8.88 -30.62 -66.89
N SER A 20 -9.21 -29.80 -67.89
CA SER A 20 -8.52 -29.74 -69.17
C SER A 20 -7.03 -29.37 -69.08
N ASN A 21 -6.17 -30.30 -69.49
CA ASN A 21 -4.74 -30.14 -69.80
C ASN A 21 -3.78 -29.78 -68.65
N ASN A 22 -4.18 -29.78 -67.39
CA ASN A 22 -3.25 -29.83 -66.25
C ASN A 22 -3.82 -30.70 -65.12
N ILE A 23 -3.01 -31.65 -64.63
CA ILE A 23 -3.36 -32.49 -63.47
C ILE A 23 -2.73 -31.84 -62.23
N VAL A 24 -3.57 -31.38 -61.31
CA VAL A 24 -3.16 -30.95 -59.96
C VAL A 24 -3.76 -31.94 -58.96
N PHE A 25 -2.97 -32.36 -57.97
CA PHE A 25 -3.38 -33.31 -56.96
C PHE A 25 -3.72 -32.58 -55.67
N ALA A 26 -5.01 -32.49 -55.34
CA ALA A 26 -5.40 -32.16 -53.97
C ALA A 26 -4.85 -33.23 -53.02
N THR A 27 -4.18 -32.81 -51.95
CA THR A 27 -3.37 -33.72 -51.11
C THR A 27 -4.13 -34.30 -49.94
N SER A 28 -5.22 -33.63 -49.51
CA SER A 28 -5.86 -33.86 -48.22
C SER A 28 -7.39 -33.82 -48.30
N ILE A 29 -8.04 -34.56 -47.41
CA ILE A 29 -9.50 -34.56 -47.21
C ILE A 29 -9.79 -34.47 -45.71
N GLU A 30 -10.57 -33.49 -45.28
CA GLU A 30 -11.00 -33.30 -43.89
C GLU A 30 -12.39 -32.67 -43.88
N ASN A 31 -13.29 -33.13 -43.00
CA ASN A 31 -14.68 -32.66 -42.89
C ASN A 31 -15.45 -32.68 -44.24
N ASP A 32 -15.15 -33.67 -45.09
CA ASP A 32 -15.59 -33.84 -46.49
C ASP A 32 -15.06 -32.80 -47.51
N PHE A 33 -14.29 -31.80 -47.08
CA PHE A 33 -13.63 -30.85 -47.97
C PHE A 33 -12.39 -31.47 -48.60
N ILE A 34 -12.22 -31.24 -49.90
CA ILE A 34 -11.03 -31.59 -50.68
C ILE A 34 -10.13 -30.34 -50.67
N TYR A 35 -8.91 -30.46 -50.13
CA TYR A 35 -8.04 -29.30 -49.94
C TYR A 35 -6.55 -29.61 -50.14
N ASP A 36 -5.78 -28.54 -50.29
CA ASP A 36 -4.32 -28.56 -50.18
C ASP A 36 -3.80 -27.28 -49.48
N ASP A 37 -2.51 -27.33 -49.14
CA ASP A 37 -1.72 -26.22 -48.59
C ASP A 37 -0.57 -25.81 -49.54
N ASN A 38 -0.60 -26.30 -50.78
CA ASN A 38 0.42 -26.09 -51.81
C ASN A 38 0.06 -24.95 -52.76
N GLN A 39 1.02 -24.10 -53.08
CA GLN A 39 0.86 -22.90 -53.92
C GLN A 39 0.82 -23.22 -55.43
N THR A 40 0.19 -24.32 -55.83
CA THR A 40 0.39 -24.95 -57.17
C THR A 40 -0.63 -24.57 -58.24
N GLY A 41 -1.74 -23.91 -57.90
CA GLY A 41 -2.75 -23.48 -58.88
C GLY A 41 -2.55 -22.04 -59.36
N VAL A 42 -1.62 -21.78 -60.28
CA VAL A 42 -1.39 -20.40 -60.77
C VAL A 42 -2.54 -19.92 -61.67
N LEU A 43 -3.36 -18.98 -61.19
CA LEU A 43 -4.21 -18.15 -62.05
C LEU A 43 -3.34 -17.13 -62.82
N PRO A 44 -3.78 -16.64 -64.00
CA PRO A 44 -2.98 -15.74 -64.82
C PRO A 44 -2.43 -14.48 -64.11
N ASP A 45 -3.12 -13.99 -63.07
CA ASP A 45 -2.80 -12.74 -62.36
C ASP A 45 -2.48 -12.95 -60.86
N GLN A 46 -1.38 -13.68 -60.60
CA GLN A 46 -0.44 -13.59 -59.45
C GLN A 46 -0.87 -13.47 -57.96
N TYR A 47 -2.14 -13.30 -57.57
CA TYR A 47 -2.50 -13.19 -56.15
C TYR A 47 -2.78 -14.54 -55.48
N TYR A 48 -2.02 -14.85 -54.42
CA TYR A 48 -2.28 -15.95 -53.47
C TYR A 48 -2.24 -15.42 -52.04
N PRO A 49 -3.27 -15.63 -51.20
CA PRO A 49 -3.31 -15.09 -49.83
C PRO A 49 -2.44 -15.86 -48.83
N GLY A 50 -2.05 -17.10 -49.16
CA GLY A 50 -1.33 -18.02 -48.26
C GLY A 50 -2.26 -18.66 -47.22
N GLY A 51 -2.14 -19.98 -47.00
CA GLY A 51 -3.07 -20.77 -46.17
C GLY A 51 -3.59 -21.99 -46.93
N VAL A 52 -4.76 -22.49 -46.56
CA VAL A 52 -5.43 -23.62 -47.22
C VAL A 52 -6.31 -23.15 -48.38
N THR A 53 -6.27 -23.93 -49.46
CA THR A 53 -7.15 -23.80 -50.61
C THR A 53 -8.14 -24.97 -50.64
N ILE A 54 -9.44 -24.66 -50.63
CA ILE A 54 -10.50 -25.68 -50.82
C ILE A 54 -10.80 -25.81 -52.32
N TRP A 55 -10.61 -27.02 -52.84
CA TRP A 55 -10.86 -27.40 -54.23
C TRP A 55 -12.28 -27.94 -54.45
N GLY A 56 -13.03 -28.19 -53.37
CA GLY A 56 -14.45 -28.56 -53.38
C GLY A 56 -14.81 -29.43 -52.18
N ASP A 57 -15.96 -30.09 -52.23
CA ASP A 57 -16.36 -31.10 -51.24
C ASP A 57 -16.90 -32.39 -51.87
N LEU A 58 -16.82 -33.48 -51.11
CA LEU A 58 -17.31 -34.81 -51.49
C LEU A 58 -18.83 -34.97 -51.32
N ARG A 59 -19.51 -34.01 -50.67
CA ARG A 59 -20.97 -34.07 -50.49
C ARG A 59 -21.66 -33.74 -51.81
N THR A 60 -22.70 -34.49 -52.16
CA THR A 60 -23.49 -34.28 -53.38
C THR A 60 -24.87 -33.67 -53.12
N ASN A 61 -25.35 -33.75 -51.87
CA ASN A 61 -26.74 -33.48 -51.47
C ASN A 61 -26.80 -32.59 -50.20
N ARG A 62 -25.99 -31.52 -50.13
CA ARG A 62 -26.04 -30.54 -49.02
C ARG A 62 -26.64 -29.24 -49.56
N ASN A 63 -27.55 -28.61 -48.80
CA ASN A 63 -28.24 -27.39 -49.22
C ASN A 63 -27.69 -26.15 -48.50
N ASP A 64 -27.25 -26.29 -47.26
CA ASP A 64 -26.46 -25.32 -46.52
C ASP A 64 -24.97 -25.51 -46.81
N LEU A 65 -24.13 -24.48 -46.69
CA LEU A 65 -22.68 -24.64 -46.66
C LEU A 65 -22.04 -23.67 -45.67
N VAL A 66 -21.55 -24.22 -44.56
CA VAL A 66 -20.63 -23.52 -43.65
C VAL A 66 -19.22 -23.96 -43.97
N LEU A 67 -18.33 -23.00 -44.24
CA LEU A 67 -16.90 -23.21 -44.49
C LEU A 67 -16.10 -23.06 -43.19
N PRO A 68 -15.21 -24.00 -42.84
CA PRO A 68 -14.46 -23.96 -41.58
C PRO A 68 -13.35 -22.91 -41.59
N ASP A 69 -13.05 -22.31 -40.44
CA ASP A 69 -11.90 -21.40 -40.27
C ASP A 69 -10.54 -22.10 -40.46
N MET A 70 -10.45 -23.39 -40.13
CA MET A 70 -9.22 -24.15 -40.14
C MET A 70 -9.42 -25.51 -40.80
N LEU A 71 -8.44 -25.94 -41.59
CA LEU A 71 -8.25 -27.31 -42.10
C LEU A 71 -6.76 -27.66 -42.02
N GLY A 72 -6.41 -28.90 -41.66
CA GLY A 72 -5.01 -29.32 -41.47
C GLY A 72 -4.23 -28.46 -40.46
N GLY A 73 -4.90 -27.80 -39.52
CA GLY A 73 -4.30 -26.84 -38.59
C GLY A 73 -3.87 -25.50 -39.21
N LYS A 74 -4.34 -25.16 -40.41
CA LYS A 74 -4.04 -23.92 -41.14
C LYS A 74 -5.33 -23.18 -41.54
N PRO A 75 -5.31 -21.84 -41.67
CA PRO A 75 -6.49 -21.04 -42.01
C PRO A 75 -6.98 -21.27 -43.45
N VAL A 76 -8.30 -21.27 -43.66
CA VAL A 76 -8.96 -21.46 -44.97
C VAL A 76 -9.08 -20.13 -45.72
N THR A 77 -7.99 -19.78 -46.41
CA THR A 77 -7.87 -18.46 -47.05
C THR A 77 -8.38 -18.41 -48.49
N THR A 78 -8.53 -19.54 -49.18
CA THR A 78 -8.93 -19.59 -50.59
C THR A 78 -10.02 -20.62 -50.87
N ILE A 79 -11.07 -20.22 -51.60
CA ILE A 79 -11.98 -21.16 -52.29
C ILE A 79 -11.66 -21.15 -53.78
N TRP A 80 -11.39 -22.33 -54.34
CA TRP A 80 -10.79 -22.47 -55.67
C TRP A 80 -11.78 -22.44 -56.84
N LEU A 81 -11.22 -22.44 -58.06
CA LEU A 81 -11.91 -22.49 -59.35
C LEU A 81 -13.02 -23.55 -59.34
N ASP A 82 -14.25 -23.13 -59.61
CA ASP A 82 -15.44 -23.99 -59.75
C ASP A 82 -15.75 -24.93 -58.54
N ALA A 83 -15.10 -24.74 -57.37
CA ALA A 83 -15.06 -25.71 -56.26
C ALA A 83 -16.43 -26.22 -55.75
N PHE A 84 -17.45 -25.36 -55.75
CA PHE A 84 -18.82 -25.66 -55.33
C PHE A 84 -19.86 -25.40 -56.44
N LYS A 85 -19.44 -25.46 -57.71
CA LYS A 85 -20.28 -25.19 -58.88
C LYS A 85 -21.30 -26.29 -59.14
N ASN A 86 -22.52 -25.91 -59.52
CA ASN A 86 -23.66 -26.83 -59.74
C ASN A 86 -24.06 -27.69 -58.50
N LYS A 87 -23.71 -27.27 -57.28
CA LYS A 87 -23.93 -28.06 -56.04
C LYS A 87 -25.34 -27.95 -55.43
N GLN A 88 -26.22 -27.14 -55.99
CA GLN A 88 -27.59 -26.87 -55.52
C GLN A 88 -27.68 -26.18 -54.14
N LEU A 89 -26.60 -25.51 -53.70
CA LEU A 89 -26.55 -24.81 -52.42
C LEU A 89 -27.59 -23.69 -52.34
N THR A 90 -28.35 -23.62 -51.25
CA THR A 90 -29.36 -22.59 -50.93
C THR A 90 -28.85 -21.53 -49.94
N SER A 91 -27.85 -21.83 -49.12
CA SER A 91 -27.20 -20.85 -48.22
C SER A 91 -25.71 -21.11 -48.04
N LEU A 92 -24.95 -20.06 -47.74
CA LEU A 92 -23.49 -20.12 -47.58
C LEU A 92 -22.98 -19.16 -46.51
N GLU A 93 -22.15 -19.69 -45.61
CA GLU A 93 -21.44 -18.94 -44.56
C GLU A 93 -19.94 -19.17 -44.73
N PHE A 94 -19.19 -18.09 -44.94
CA PHE A 94 -17.74 -18.13 -45.10
C PHE A 94 -17.03 -18.13 -43.76
N SER A 95 -15.87 -18.80 -43.74
CA SER A 95 -14.93 -18.67 -42.64
C SER A 95 -14.42 -17.24 -42.49
N ASN A 96 -14.10 -16.82 -41.27
CA ASN A 96 -13.50 -15.51 -40.99
C ASN A 96 -12.08 -15.38 -41.57
N SER A 97 -11.45 -16.47 -41.99
CA SER A 97 -10.11 -16.45 -42.61
C SER A 97 -10.11 -16.30 -44.13
N THR A 98 -11.24 -16.44 -44.83
CA THR A 98 -11.25 -16.49 -46.30
C THR A 98 -10.95 -15.13 -46.92
N LYS A 99 -9.96 -15.09 -47.82
CA LYS A 99 -9.44 -13.89 -48.50
C LYS A 99 -9.71 -13.88 -50.01
N LEU A 100 -9.79 -15.05 -50.64
CA LEU A 100 -9.98 -15.19 -52.09
C LEU A 100 -11.12 -16.16 -52.40
N ILE A 101 -12.08 -15.71 -53.21
CA ILE A 101 -13.07 -16.55 -53.88
C ILE A 101 -12.71 -16.53 -55.37
N ALA A 102 -12.29 -17.67 -55.92
CA ALA A 102 -11.82 -17.76 -57.30
C ALA A 102 -12.96 -17.74 -58.34
N PHE A 103 -12.58 -17.88 -59.62
CA PHE A 103 -13.50 -17.95 -60.75
C PHE A 103 -14.58 -19.03 -60.54
N GLY A 104 -15.85 -18.69 -60.78
CA GLY A 104 -16.96 -19.65 -60.85
C GLY A 104 -17.24 -20.47 -59.59
N ALA A 105 -16.57 -20.18 -58.45
CA ALA A 105 -16.50 -21.03 -57.27
C ALA A 105 -17.87 -21.51 -56.74
N PHE A 106 -18.91 -20.69 -56.81
CA PHE A 106 -20.29 -20.99 -56.40
C PHE A 106 -21.30 -20.78 -57.54
N GLN A 107 -20.85 -20.85 -58.81
CA GLN A 107 -21.70 -20.67 -59.99
C GLN A 107 -22.79 -21.76 -60.11
N ASN A 108 -23.96 -21.40 -60.65
CA ASN A 108 -25.11 -22.28 -60.86
C ASN A 108 -25.58 -22.99 -59.57
N ASN A 109 -25.82 -22.23 -58.51
CA ASN A 109 -26.42 -22.73 -57.28
C ASN A 109 -27.81 -22.09 -57.07
N GLN A 110 -28.38 -22.22 -55.88
CA GLN A 110 -29.69 -21.73 -55.51
C GLN A 110 -29.60 -20.72 -54.33
N LEU A 111 -28.43 -20.11 -54.13
CA LEU A 111 -28.10 -19.36 -52.92
C LEU A 111 -29.05 -18.18 -52.73
N THR A 112 -29.85 -18.17 -51.66
CA THR A 112 -30.70 -17.04 -51.27
C THR A 112 -30.06 -16.14 -50.22
N SER A 113 -28.99 -16.60 -49.56
CA SER A 113 -28.20 -15.82 -48.61
C SER A 113 -26.72 -16.27 -48.61
N VAL A 114 -25.81 -15.30 -48.52
CA VAL A 114 -24.36 -15.50 -48.40
C VAL A 114 -23.82 -14.53 -47.34
N ILE A 115 -23.11 -15.05 -46.34
CA ILE A 115 -22.36 -14.26 -45.35
C ILE A 115 -20.88 -14.30 -45.72
N LEU A 116 -20.32 -13.18 -46.18
CA LEU A 116 -18.93 -13.07 -46.62
C LEU A 116 -17.95 -12.81 -45.47
N SER A 117 -16.76 -13.40 -45.55
CA SER A 117 -15.63 -13.19 -44.63
C SER A 117 -15.24 -11.72 -44.51
N ASN A 118 -15.01 -11.21 -43.29
CA ASN A 118 -14.50 -9.84 -43.12
C ASN A 118 -13.05 -9.65 -43.62
N GLN A 119 -12.29 -10.75 -43.82
CA GLN A 119 -10.94 -10.74 -44.41
C GLN A 119 -10.96 -10.84 -45.95
N LEU A 120 -12.13 -10.88 -46.59
CA LEU A 120 -12.24 -11.07 -48.03
C LEU A 120 -11.59 -9.92 -48.81
N GLU A 121 -10.61 -10.25 -49.65
CA GLU A 121 -9.89 -9.29 -50.50
C GLU A 121 -10.36 -9.37 -51.97
N TRP A 122 -10.82 -10.52 -52.45
CA TRP A 122 -11.14 -10.74 -53.88
C TRP A 122 -12.38 -11.62 -54.11
N ILE A 123 -13.29 -11.15 -54.97
CA ILE A 123 -14.41 -11.93 -55.52
C ILE A 123 -14.16 -12.14 -57.02
N GLY A 124 -13.99 -13.39 -57.43
CA GLY A 124 -13.64 -13.78 -58.79
C GLY A 124 -14.74 -13.58 -59.84
N TYR A 125 -14.34 -13.68 -61.10
CA TYR A 125 -15.21 -13.70 -62.27
C TYR A 125 -16.25 -14.83 -62.14
N PHE A 126 -17.51 -14.55 -62.44
CA PHE A 126 -18.64 -15.51 -62.30
C PHE A 126 -18.80 -16.16 -60.90
N ALA A 127 -18.14 -15.69 -59.84
CA ALA A 127 -18.02 -16.41 -58.57
C ALA A 127 -19.36 -16.85 -57.94
N PHE A 128 -20.41 -16.04 -58.05
CA PHE A 128 -21.78 -16.32 -57.59
C PHE A 128 -22.80 -16.26 -58.74
N ASN A 129 -22.37 -16.43 -59.99
CA ASN A 129 -23.22 -16.31 -61.17
C ASN A 129 -24.33 -17.38 -61.17
N ASN A 130 -25.55 -17.01 -61.58
CA ASN A 130 -26.74 -17.85 -61.60
C ASN A 130 -27.05 -18.45 -60.20
N ASN A 131 -27.66 -17.62 -59.35
CA ASN A 131 -28.05 -17.93 -57.97
C ASN A 131 -29.33 -17.14 -57.62
N ASN A 132 -29.85 -17.28 -56.40
CA ASN A 132 -31.14 -16.71 -55.99
C ASN A 132 -31.00 -15.50 -55.03
N LEU A 133 -29.86 -14.79 -55.05
CA LEU A 133 -29.61 -13.71 -54.09
C LEU A 133 -30.49 -12.49 -54.38
N SER A 134 -31.24 -12.04 -53.36
CA SER A 134 -31.99 -10.77 -53.40
C SER A 134 -31.17 -9.57 -52.90
N SER A 135 -30.11 -9.81 -52.14
CA SER A 135 -29.21 -8.79 -51.58
C SER A 135 -27.86 -9.40 -51.23
N ILE A 136 -26.77 -8.62 -51.33
CA ILE A 136 -25.44 -9.03 -50.84
C ILE A 136 -24.69 -7.86 -50.20
N THR A 137 -23.89 -8.15 -49.17
CA THR A 137 -23.07 -7.17 -48.44
C THR A 137 -21.60 -7.47 -48.67
N ILE A 138 -20.86 -6.50 -49.19
CA ILE A 138 -19.45 -6.59 -49.58
C ILE A 138 -18.59 -5.92 -48.50
N PRO A 139 -17.71 -6.68 -47.82
CA PRO A 139 -16.80 -6.17 -46.78
C PRO A 139 -15.86 -5.07 -47.26
N SER A 140 -15.41 -4.22 -46.33
CA SER A 140 -14.53 -3.07 -46.59
C SER A 140 -13.16 -3.43 -47.19
N ASN A 141 -12.67 -4.65 -46.92
CA ASN A 141 -11.39 -5.15 -47.41
C ASN A 141 -11.40 -5.62 -48.88
N VAL A 142 -12.57 -5.75 -49.52
CA VAL A 142 -12.68 -6.28 -50.89
C VAL A 142 -12.09 -5.28 -51.88
N LYS A 143 -11.02 -5.69 -52.57
CA LYS A 143 -10.29 -4.89 -53.57
C LYS A 143 -11.01 -4.88 -54.91
N GLN A 144 -11.59 -6.02 -55.32
CA GLN A 144 -12.28 -6.16 -56.60
C GLN A 144 -13.42 -7.18 -56.57
N ILE A 145 -14.48 -6.89 -57.34
CA ILE A 145 -15.54 -7.80 -57.74
C ILE A 145 -15.42 -8.07 -59.24
N GLY A 146 -15.23 -9.34 -59.61
CA GLY A 146 -14.98 -9.78 -60.98
C GLY A 146 -16.15 -9.58 -61.96
N GLU A 147 -15.85 -9.68 -63.25
CA GLU A 147 -16.88 -9.57 -64.30
C GLU A 147 -17.91 -10.71 -64.14
N ASN A 148 -19.19 -10.39 -64.34
CA ASN A 148 -20.31 -11.31 -64.22
C ASN A 148 -20.47 -12.00 -62.84
N ALA A 149 -19.76 -11.56 -61.80
CA ALA A 149 -19.68 -12.24 -60.49
C ALA A 149 -21.05 -12.54 -59.86
N PHE A 150 -22.01 -11.62 -59.95
CA PHE A 150 -23.38 -11.77 -59.43
C PHE A 150 -24.47 -11.76 -60.51
N ILE A 151 -24.12 -11.84 -61.79
CA ILE A 151 -25.12 -11.92 -62.88
C ILE A 151 -25.98 -13.18 -62.73
N GLY A 152 -27.24 -13.11 -63.15
CA GLY A 152 -28.19 -14.22 -62.97
C GLY A 152 -28.70 -14.39 -61.54
N ASN A 153 -28.54 -13.38 -60.69
CA ASN A 153 -29.24 -13.22 -59.41
C ASN A 153 -30.36 -12.17 -59.54
N ASP A 154 -31.30 -12.15 -58.60
CA ASP A 154 -32.38 -11.15 -58.52
C ASP A 154 -32.07 -10.03 -57.50
N LEU A 155 -30.82 -9.57 -57.50
CA LEU A 155 -30.32 -8.57 -56.55
C LEU A 155 -31.14 -7.27 -56.64
N LYS A 156 -31.77 -6.89 -55.53
CA LYS A 156 -32.42 -5.60 -55.32
C LYS A 156 -31.44 -4.58 -54.76
N THR A 157 -30.53 -5.03 -53.89
CA THR A 157 -29.48 -4.21 -53.28
C THR A 157 -28.11 -4.90 -53.29
N ILE A 158 -27.06 -4.09 -53.39
CA ILE A 158 -25.69 -4.48 -53.02
C ILE A 158 -25.10 -3.41 -52.11
N THR A 159 -24.65 -3.79 -50.92
CA THR A 159 -23.98 -2.87 -49.98
C THR A 159 -22.47 -2.99 -50.14
N VAL A 160 -21.76 -1.89 -50.37
CA VAL A 160 -20.29 -1.88 -50.56
C VAL A 160 -19.64 -0.93 -49.55
N PHE A 161 -18.95 -1.50 -48.57
CA PHE A 161 -18.26 -0.73 -47.52
C PHE A 161 -16.84 -0.25 -47.91
N GLY A 162 -16.22 -0.84 -48.94
CA GLY A 162 -14.85 -0.50 -49.33
C GLY A 162 -14.80 0.68 -50.29
N ALA A 163 -14.20 1.79 -49.88
CA ALA A 163 -14.04 2.99 -50.73
C ALA A 163 -13.33 2.68 -52.06
N ASN A 164 -12.36 1.76 -51.99
CA ASN A 164 -11.49 1.38 -53.09
C ASN A 164 -11.94 0.14 -53.87
N THR A 165 -13.09 -0.47 -53.51
CA THR A 165 -13.61 -1.70 -54.14
C THR A 165 -13.95 -1.47 -55.61
N VAL A 166 -13.17 -2.08 -56.50
CA VAL A 166 -13.40 -2.02 -57.95
C VAL A 166 -14.53 -2.98 -58.31
N LEU A 167 -15.63 -2.46 -58.86
CA LEU A 167 -16.63 -3.27 -59.55
C LEU A 167 -16.25 -3.34 -61.03
N LEU A 168 -15.98 -4.54 -61.55
CA LEU A 168 -15.79 -4.72 -63.00
C LEU A 168 -17.12 -4.60 -63.76
N GLN A 169 -17.04 -4.44 -65.08
CA GLN A 169 -18.19 -4.38 -65.97
C GLN A 169 -19.10 -5.61 -65.75
N ASN A 170 -20.42 -5.43 -65.85
CA ASN A 170 -21.41 -6.49 -65.64
C ASN A 170 -21.24 -7.27 -64.31
N SER A 171 -20.60 -6.74 -63.27
CA SER A 171 -20.38 -7.50 -62.02
C SER A 171 -21.68 -7.79 -61.26
N ILE A 172 -22.72 -6.98 -61.45
CA ILE A 172 -24.05 -7.07 -60.81
C ILE A 172 -25.20 -6.94 -61.82
N PRO A 173 -26.42 -7.46 -61.54
CA PRO A 173 -27.60 -7.30 -62.40
C PRO A 173 -28.07 -5.85 -62.53
N ASN A 174 -28.47 -5.43 -63.75
CA ASN A 174 -28.81 -4.04 -64.10
C ASN A 174 -29.87 -3.35 -63.20
N ASN A 175 -30.75 -4.10 -62.53
CA ASN A 175 -31.82 -3.55 -61.69
C ASN A 175 -31.44 -3.42 -60.19
N THR A 176 -30.15 -3.58 -59.85
CA THR A 176 -29.65 -3.51 -58.46
C THR A 176 -29.47 -2.06 -58.01
N LYS A 177 -29.91 -1.70 -56.79
CA LYS A 177 -29.52 -0.46 -56.11
C LYS A 177 -28.19 -0.66 -55.37
N ILE A 178 -27.21 0.21 -55.59
CA ILE A 178 -25.95 0.20 -54.85
C ILE A 178 -26.12 1.05 -53.58
N LEU A 179 -25.84 0.46 -52.42
CA LEU A 179 -25.69 1.15 -51.14
C LEU A 179 -24.19 1.24 -50.85
N GLY A 180 -23.66 2.39 -50.49
CA GLY A 180 -22.23 2.47 -50.17
C GLY A 180 -21.76 3.81 -49.66
N ILE A 181 -20.47 3.90 -49.38
CA ILE A 181 -19.83 5.15 -48.95
C ILE A 181 -19.49 6.05 -50.13
N ILE A 182 -19.35 7.35 -49.86
CA ILE A 182 -18.88 8.36 -50.80
C ILE A 182 -17.56 8.96 -50.23
N PRO A 183 -16.64 9.49 -51.05
CA PRO A 183 -16.42 9.04 -52.43
C PRO A 183 -16.01 7.56 -52.46
N SER A 184 -16.40 6.83 -53.50
CA SER A 184 -15.97 5.44 -53.68
C SER A 184 -16.01 5.03 -55.15
N LYS A 185 -15.23 4.01 -55.49
CA LYS A 185 -15.30 3.37 -56.81
C LYS A 185 -16.64 2.67 -57.07
N ALA A 186 -17.38 2.31 -56.01
CA ALA A 186 -18.76 1.83 -56.13
C ALA A 186 -19.71 2.95 -56.59
N LYS A 187 -19.51 4.20 -56.13
CA LYS A 187 -20.23 5.38 -56.62
C LYS A 187 -19.84 5.72 -58.07
N GLU A 188 -18.55 5.70 -58.39
CA GLU A 188 -18.05 5.90 -59.76
C GLU A 188 -18.63 4.86 -60.73
N TYR A 189 -18.64 3.59 -60.34
CA TYR A 189 -19.26 2.51 -61.10
C TYR A 189 -20.78 2.71 -61.28
N ALA A 190 -21.48 3.16 -60.23
CA ALA A 190 -22.90 3.45 -60.31
C ALA A 190 -23.19 4.55 -61.34
N ASP A 191 -22.46 5.67 -61.27
CA ASP A 191 -22.62 6.80 -62.19
C ASP A 191 -22.27 6.42 -63.64
N ALA A 192 -21.18 5.68 -63.84
CA ALA A 192 -20.71 5.28 -65.16
C ALA A 192 -21.64 4.27 -65.88
N ASN A 193 -22.43 3.49 -65.13
CA ASN A 193 -23.30 2.43 -65.69
C ASN A 193 -24.81 2.69 -65.45
N GLY A 194 -25.18 3.79 -64.79
CA GLY A 194 -26.58 4.19 -64.58
C GLY A 194 -27.31 3.49 -63.43
N PHE A 195 -26.60 2.91 -62.46
CA PHE A 195 -27.22 2.29 -61.29
C PHE A 195 -27.72 3.34 -60.28
N ALA A 196 -28.84 3.05 -59.60
CA ALA A 196 -29.29 3.86 -58.48
C ALA A 196 -28.34 3.70 -57.28
N PHE A 197 -27.90 4.82 -56.69
CA PHE A 197 -27.00 4.83 -55.53
C PHE A 197 -27.65 5.48 -54.30
N GLU A 198 -27.32 5.01 -53.10
CA GLU A 198 -27.66 5.63 -51.82
C GLU A 198 -26.45 5.61 -50.87
N GLU A 199 -26.16 6.75 -50.24
CA GLU A 199 -25.07 6.86 -49.27
C GLU A 199 -25.48 6.22 -47.95
N ILE A 200 -24.65 5.34 -47.40
CA ILE A 200 -24.88 4.75 -46.08
C ILE A 200 -24.50 5.73 -44.97
N ALA A 201 -25.23 5.66 -43.85
CA ALA A 201 -24.92 6.38 -42.63
C ALA A 201 -24.50 5.39 -41.54
N ASN A 202 -23.51 5.76 -40.74
CA ASN A 202 -23.00 4.98 -39.61
C ASN A 202 -23.46 5.60 -38.29
N LYS A 203 -23.55 4.76 -37.25
CA LYS A 203 -23.96 5.12 -35.90
C LYS A 203 -22.79 5.14 -34.92
N ILE A 204 -22.75 6.15 -34.06
CA ILE A 204 -21.96 6.15 -32.82
C ILE A 204 -22.94 5.97 -31.67
N THR A 205 -22.69 4.96 -30.83
CA THR A 205 -23.46 4.68 -29.62
C THR A 205 -22.61 4.99 -28.39
N TYR A 206 -23.16 5.64 -27.36
CA TYR A 206 -22.41 5.94 -26.13
C TYR A 206 -22.85 5.05 -24.95
N ASP A 207 -21.93 4.35 -24.32
CA ASP A 207 -22.15 3.45 -23.18
C ASP A 207 -21.40 3.94 -21.94
N GLY A 208 -22.11 4.14 -20.82
CA GLY A 208 -21.57 4.64 -19.56
C GLY A 208 -20.59 3.70 -18.83
N ASN A 209 -20.43 2.46 -19.29
CA ASN A 209 -19.46 1.48 -18.81
C ASN A 209 -19.41 1.35 -17.27
N GLY A 210 -20.58 1.11 -16.67
CA GLY A 210 -20.76 1.06 -15.23
C GLY A 210 -20.76 2.42 -14.53
N GLN A 211 -21.26 3.48 -15.19
CA GLN A 211 -21.57 4.76 -14.54
C GLN A 211 -22.52 4.56 -13.35
N THR A 212 -22.39 5.40 -12.32
CA THR A 212 -23.30 5.44 -11.17
C THR A 212 -24.13 6.72 -11.11
N GLY A 213 -23.95 7.64 -12.06
CA GLY A 213 -24.70 8.89 -12.17
C GLY A 213 -24.27 9.73 -13.36
N GLY A 214 -24.95 10.86 -13.55
CA GLY A 214 -24.80 11.71 -14.73
C GLY A 214 -25.69 11.28 -15.90
N GLY A 215 -25.82 12.16 -16.90
CA GLY A 215 -26.38 11.81 -18.20
C GLY A 215 -25.33 11.22 -19.14
N LEU A 216 -25.76 10.56 -20.21
CA LEU A 216 -24.91 10.15 -21.33
C LEU A 216 -24.91 11.20 -22.45
N SER A 217 -23.90 11.17 -23.32
CA SER A 217 -23.97 11.83 -24.63
C SER A 217 -25.06 11.19 -25.49
N GLU A 218 -25.74 11.98 -26.33
CA GLU A 218 -26.69 11.45 -27.30
C GLU A 218 -25.98 10.65 -28.40
N ASP A 219 -26.57 9.53 -28.81
CA ASP A 219 -26.14 8.74 -29.95
C ASP A 219 -26.14 9.59 -31.24
N TYR A 220 -25.14 9.37 -32.10
CA TYR A 220 -25.05 10.02 -33.41
C TYR A 220 -25.36 9.05 -34.54
N THR A 221 -25.93 9.55 -35.63
CA THR A 221 -26.06 8.82 -36.89
C THR A 221 -25.80 9.79 -38.04
N GLY A 222 -24.89 9.43 -38.95
CA GLY A 222 -24.48 10.34 -40.03
C GLY A 222 -23.64 9.69 -41.12
N ASN A 223 -23.60 10.38 -42.26
CA ASN A 223 -22.92 9.97 -43.48
C ASN A 223 -21.41 9.82 -43.25
N THR A 224 -20.80 8.80 -43.85
CA THR A 224 -19.41 8.34 -43.57
C THR A 224 -18.31 9.31 -44.00
N THR A 225 -18.68 10.46 -44.58
CA THR A 225 -17.82 11.51 -45.13
C THR A 225 -17.54 12.64 -44.16
N LYS A 226 -18.35 12.81 -43.11
CA LYS A 226 -18.27 13.95 -42.20
C LYS A 226 -17.39 13.61 -40.99
N THR A 227 -16.57 14.58 -40.58
CA THR A 227 -15.97 14.52 -39.25
C THR A 227 -17.06 14.67 -38.18
N PHE A 228 -16.92 13.90 -37.12
CA PHE A 228 -17.77 13.93 -35.95
C PHE A 228 -16.92 14.21 -34.73
N ILE A 229 -17.32 15.20 -33.93
CA ILE A 229 -16.66 15.58 -32.68
C ILE A 229 -17.13 14.64 -31.58
N ILE A 230 -16.21 13.85 -31.01
CA ILE A 230 -16.45 12.98 -29.85
C ILE A 230 -16.88 13.82 -28.65
N LYS A 231 -18.02 13.46 -28.04
CA LYS A 231 -18.66 14.30 -27.02
C LYS A 231 -18.65 13.68 -25.64
N ASN A 232 -18.55 14.54 -24.63
CA ASN A 232 -19.06 14.24 -23.30
C ASN A 232 -20.06 15.33 -22.89
N GLN A 233 -21.27 15.31 -23.47
CA GLN A 233 -22.33 16.27 -23.12
C GLN A 233 -22.99 15.97 -21.77
N GLY A 234 -22.63 14.85 -21.15
CA GLY A 234 -23.16 14.39 -19.87
C GLY A 234 -22.22 14.66 -18.70
N SER A 235 -22.80 14.92 -17.52
CA SER A 235 -22.08 15.03 -16.25
C SER A 235 -21.72 13.65 -15.68
N LEU A 236 -21.12 12.78 -16.51
CA LEU A 236 -20.81 11.38 -16.22
C LEU A 236 -20.06 11.21 -14.89
N LYS A 237 -20.61 10.36 -14.01
CA LYS A 237 -20.06 10.05 -12.68
C LYS A 237 -20.07 8.54 -12.41
N LYS A 238 -19.03 8.08 -11.73
CA LYS A 238 -18.90 6.73 -11.20
C LYS A 238 -18.21 6.83 -9.84
N VAL A 239 -18.84 6.36 -8.77
CA VAL A 239 -18.31 6.55 -7.39
C VAL A 239 -16.93 5.92 -7.28
N GLY A 240 -15.93 6.73 -6.92
CA GLY A 240 -14.52 6.32 -6.84
C GLY A 240 -13.75 6.35 -8.16
N TYR A 241 -14.32 6.88 -9.25
CA TYR A 241 -13.67 6.96 -10.56
C TYR A 241 -13.89 8.33 -11.24
N THR A 242 -12.83 8.83 -11.88
CA THR A 242 -12.87 9.98 -12.78
C THR A 242 -13.06 9.49 -14.23
N PHE A 243 -13.93 10.16 -14.99
CA PHE A 243 -14.07 9.94 -16.43
C PHE A 243 -12.83 10.51 -17.17
N ILE A 244 -12.23 9.72 -18.06
CA ILE A 244 -10.98 10.09 -18.76
C ILE A 244 -11.04 10.00 -20.29
N GLY A 245 -12.23 9.83 -20.88
CA GLY A 245 -12.42 9.69 -22.33
C GLY A 245 -13.28 8.49 -22.69
N TRP A 246 -13.21 8.06 -23.94
CA TRP A 246 -13.96 6.92 -24.48
C TRP A 246 -13.02 5.85 -25.04
N ASN A 247 -13.50 4.61 -25.18
CA ASN A 247 -12.76 3.51 -25.84
C ASN A 247 -13.71 2.70 -26.74
N SER A 248 -13.20 2.15 -27.86
CA SER A 248 -13.99 1.29 -28.76
C SER A 248 -14.34 -0.10 -28.20
N LYS A 249 -13.86 -0.45 -27.01
CA LYS A 249 -14.22 -1.68 -26.29
C LYS A 249 -14.49 -1.42 -24.82
N GLN A 250 -15.38 -2.22 -24.25
CA GLN A 250 -15.81 -2.13 -22.85
C GLN A 250 -14.68 -2.38 -21.83
N ASP A 251 -13.72 -3.23 -22.20
CA ASP A 251 -12.54 -3.59 -21.38
C ASP A 251 -11.40 -2.56 -21.44
N GLY A 252 -11.51 -1.52 -22.27
CA GLY A 252 -10.45 -0.54 -22.50
C GLY A 252 -9.26 -1.06 -23.33
N SER A 253 -9.39 -2.21 -24.02
CA SER A 253 -8.36 -2.76 -24.92
C SER A 253 -8.54 -2.36 -26.40
N GLY A 254 -9.47 -1.45 -26.68
CA GLY A 254 -9.66 -0.85 -28.00
C GLY A 254 -8.87 0.45 -28.18
N THR A 255 -9.12 1.13 -29.30
CA THR A 255 -8.71 2.51 -29.56
C THR A 255 -9.32 3.45 -28.52
N ASP A 256 -8.51 4.34 -27.95
CA ASP A 256 -8.98 5.46 -27.12
C ASP A 256 -9.42 6.63 -27.99
N TYR A 257 -10.42 7.36 -27.51
CA TYR A 257 -10.93 8.59 -28.11
C TYR A 257 -11.11 9.68 -27.05
N ASN A 258 -10.56 10.86 -27.32
CA ASN A 258 -10.63 12.00 -26.43
C ASN A 258 -11.94 12.78 -26.63
N VAL A 259 -12.35 13.55 -25.62
CA VAL A 259 -13.46 14.50 -25.79
C VAL A 259 -13.00 15.68 -26.65
N GLU A 260 -13.89 16.17 -27.50
CA GLU A 260 -13.65 17.15 -28.57
C GLU A 260 -12.72 16.66 -29.71
N GLU A 261 -12.46 15.35 -29.83
CA GLU A 261 -11.69 14.76 -30.93
C GLU A 261 -12.55 14.63 -32.20
N GLU A 262 -12.05 15.11 -33.35
CA GLU A 262 -12.71 14.92 -34.65
C GLU A 262 -12.32 13.56 -35.28
N ILE A 263 -13.31 12.67 -35.44
CA ILE A 263 -13.13 11.35 -36.08
C ILE A 263 -13.99 11.20 -37.35
N VAL A 264 -13.62 10.27 -38.23
CA VAL A 264 -14.45 9.86 -39.38
C VAL A 264 -14.88 8.41 -39.18
N ILE A 265 -16.19 8.14 -39.22
CA ILE A 265 -16.76 6.80 -39.00
C ILE A 265 -17.03 6.08 -40.33
N ASN A 266 -16.31 4.99 -40.57
CA ASN A 266 -16.46 4.13 -41.75
C ASN A 266 -17.35 2.88 -41.51
N GLN A 267 -17.70 2.61 -40.25
CA GLN A 267 -18.69 1.62 -39.81
C GLN A 267 -19.36 2.09 -38.50
N ASP A 268 -20.38 1.37 -38.04
CA ASP A 268 -20.95 1.54 -36.70
C ASP A 268 -19.91 1.27 -35.60
N ILE A 269 -20.00 2.03 -34.50
CA ILE A 269 -19.12 1.94 -33.33
C ILE A 269 -19.90 2.19 -32.04
N THR A 270 -19.54 1.46 -30.98
CA THR A 270 -19.94 1.80 -29.60
C THR A 270 -18.73 2.31 -28.84
N LEU A 271 -18.91 3.43 -28.16
CA LEU A 271 -17.90 4.12 -27.36
C LEU A 271 -18.24 3.92 -25.89
N TYR A 272 -17.38 3.17 -25.21
CA TYR A 272 -17.51 2.86 -23.79
C TYR A 272 -16.75 3.89 -22.96
N ALA A 273 -17.39 4.43 -21.94
CA ALA A 273 -16.78 5.41 -21.05
C ALA A 273 -15.54 4.81 -20.39
N LYS A 274 -14.41 5.52 -20.49
CA LYS A 274 -13.14 5.12 -19.89
C LYS A 274 -13.00 5.80 -18.53
N TRP A 275 -12.76 4.99 -17.52
CA TRP A 275 -12.75 5.39 -16.12
C TRP A 275 -11.36 5.17 -15.51
N ARG A 276 -10.91 6.09 -14.67
CA ARG A 276 -9.68 5.99 -13.85
C ARG A 276 -10.07 6.02 -12.38
N GLU A 277 -9.61 5.04 -11.61
CA GLU A 277 -9.85 5.00 -10.16
C GLU A 277 -9.20 6.20 -9.45
N ILE A 278 -9.87 6.66 -8.39
CA ILE A 278 -9.38 7.65 -7.45
C ILE A 278 -8.79 6.87 -6.27
N PRO A 279 -7.45 6.81 -6.12
CA PRO A 279 -6.83 6.28 -4.91
C PRO A 279 -6.95 7.30 -3.77
N PHE A 280 -6.97 6.81 -2.54
CA PHE A 280 -6.89 7.61 -1.33
C PHE A 280 -5.54 7.45 -0.66
N LEU A 281 -5.05 8.53 -0.06
CA LEU A 281 -3.83 8.56 0.73
C LEU A 281 -4.12 8.07 2.16
N VAL A 282 -3.34 7.11 2.61
CA VAL A 282 -3.34 6.63 3.99
C VAL A 282 -2.03 7.03 4.62
N SER A 283 -2.12 7.73 5.75
CA SER A 283 -0.99 8.29 6.51
C SER A 283 -1.00 7.80 7.95
N TYR A 284 0.19 7.69 8.54
CA TYR A 284 0.39 7.00 9.82
C TYR A 284 1.11 7.91 10.83
N GLU A 285 0.34 8.56 11.70
CA GLU A 285 0.88 9.38 12.79
C GLU A 285 1.31 8.48 13.96
N SER A 286 2.62 8.24 14.04
CA SER A 286 3.29 7.44 15.06
C SER A 286 3.12 7.94 16.51
N ASN A 287 2.65 9.16 16.74
CA ASN A 287 2.54 9.83 18.04
C ASN A 287 3.85 9.75 18.85
N GLY A 288 4.98 10.02 18.18
CA GLY A 288 6.32 9.97 18.78
C GLY A 288 6.89 8.55 18.92
N GLY A 289 6.47 7.62 18.08
CA GLY A 289 7.20 6.37 17.81
C GLY A 289 8.11 6.49 16.59
N THR A 290 8.58 5.35 16.07
CA THR A 290 9.23 5.29 14.75
C THR A 290 8.24 5.61 13.63
N THR A 291 8.70 6.33 12.61
CA THR A 291 7.90 6.67 11.43
C THR A 291 7.45 5.44 10.64
N VAL A 292 6.24 5.50 10.10
CA VAL A 292 5.68 4.54 9.16
C VAL A 292 5.36 5.29 7.87
N ALA A 293 5.73 4.72 6.72
CA ALA A 293 5.54 5.37 5.44
C ALA A 293 4.04 5.41 5.06
N PRO A 294 3.54 6.51 4.47
CA PRO A 294 2.20 6.54 3.92
C PRO A 294 2.09 5.64 2.67
N GLU A 295 0.87 5.22 2.36
CA GLU A 295 0.54 4.40 1.19
C GLU A 295 -0.69 4.97 0.47
N THR A 296 -0.90 4.58 -0.80
CA THR A 296 -2.12 4.92 -1.54
C THR A 296 -2.88 3.67 -1.93
N VAL A 297 -4.18 3.65 -1.67
CA VAL A 297 -5.06 2.49 -1.89
C VAL A 297 -6.33 2.86 -2.63
N ALA A 298 -6.94 1.93 -3.34
CA ALA A 298 -8.22 2.17 -4.03
C ALA A 298 -9.38 2.28 -3.02
N ILE A 299 -10.47 2.96 -3.43
CA ILE A 299 -11.72 3.02 -2.66
C ILE A 299 -12.21 1.63 -2.24
N ASN A 300 -12.73 1.53 -1.01
CA ASN A 300 -13.22 0.29 -0.38
C ASN A 300 -12.14 -0.80 -0.16
N THR A 301 -10.84 -0.45 -0.25
CA THR A 301 -9.76 -1.40 0.07
C THR A 301 -9.61 -1.56 1.58
N MET A 302 -9.44 -2.81 2.05
CA MET A 302 -8.97 -3.12 3.40
C MET A 302 -7.45 -2.95 3.46
N LEU A 303 -6.97 -2.20 4.45
CA LEU A 303 -5.53 -2.04 4.67
C LEU A 303 -4.88 -3.34 5.14
N ILE A 304 -3.66 -3.58 4.68
CA ILE A 304 -2.76 -4.55 5.32
C ILE A 304 -2.16 -3.85 6.55
N GLU A 305 -2.17 -4.51 7.70
CA GLU A 305 -1.61 -3.91 8.92
C GLU A 305 -0.12 -3.57 8.72
N PRO A 306 0.29 -2.30 8.93
CA PRO A 306 1.66 -1.87 8.67
C PRO A 306 2.62 -2.43 9.74
N PRO A 307 3.94 -2.39 9.49
CA PRO A 307 4.94 -2.75 10.50
C PRO A 307 4.72 -1.98 11.80
N VAL A 308 4.57 -2.72 12.92
CA VAL A 308 4.32 -2.15 14.24
C VAL A 308 5.43 -1.14 14.60
N PRO A 309 5.10 0.13 14.86
CA PRO A 309 6.10 1.11 15.24
C PRO A 309 6.65 0.81 16.64
N THR A 310 7.79 1.41 16.97
CA THR A 310 8.40 1.26 18.30
C THR A 310 8.57 2.61 19.00
N LYS A 311 8.48 2.62 20.34
CA LYS A 311 8.62 3.82 21.18
C LYS A 311 9.21 3.44 22.53
N THR A 312 10.37 4.01 22.86
CA THR A 312 11.14 3.64 24.06
C THR A 312 10.33 3.85 25.34
N GLY A 313 10.14 2.79 26.14
CA GLY A 313 9.37 2.83 27.39
C GLY A 313 7.86 2.62 27.24
N TYR A 314 7.36 2.30 26.03
CA TYR A 314 5.95 2.06 25.76
C TYR A 314 5.73 0.77 24.96
N THR A 315 4.59 0.12 25.18
CA THR A 315 4.05 -0.92 24.31
C THR A 315 3.02 -0.31 23.36
N PHE A 316 3.08 -0.69 22.07
CA PHE A 316 2.08 -0.32 21.07
C PHE A 316 0.71 -0.96 21.42
N ASP A 317 -0.36 -0.18 21.37
CA ASP A 317 -1.73 -0.61 21.70
C ASP A 317 -2.61 -0.82 20.45
N GLY A 318 -2.33 -0.09 19.37
CA GLY A 318 -3.06 -0.19 18.11
C GLY A 318 -3.07 1.12 17.31
N TRP A 319 -3.61 1.05 16.09
CA TRP A 319 -3.90 2.19 15.23
C TRP A 319 -5.35 2.66 15.44
N TYR A 320 -5.56 3.97 15.58
CA TYR A 320 -6.85 4.58 15.87
C TYR A 320 -7.27 5.56 14.77
N LYS A 321 -8.58 5.72 14.58
CA LYS A 321 -9.17 6.51 13.47
C LYS A 321 -9.04 8.02 13.66
N GLU A 322 -8.74 8.48 14.87
CA GLU A 322 -8.62 9.90 15.19
C GLU A 322 -7.59 10.15 16.29
N ALA A 323 -7.04 11.37 16.33
CA ALA A 323 -6.04 11.80 17.32
C ALA A 323 -6.52 11.77 18.79
N ALA A 324 -7.83 11.58 19.04
CA ALA A 324 -8.38 11.36 20.38
C ALA A 324 -8.18 9.92 20.89
N LEU A 325 -7.75 8.98 20.03
CA LEU A 325 -7.44 7.59 20.36
C LEU A 325 -8.59 6.83 21.05
N THR A 326 -9.83 7.03 20.55
CA THR A 326 -11.05 6.41 21.06
C THR A 326 -11.56 5.26 20.18
N ASN A 327 -11.57 5.42 18.86
CA ASN A 327 -11.99 4.37 17.93
C ASN A 327 -10.77 3.65 17.34
N LEU A 328 -10.62 2.36 17.64
CA LEU A 328 -9.61 1.51 17.01
C LEU A 328 -9.93 1.33 15.52
N TRP A 329 -8.92 1.32 14.66
CA TRP A 329 -9.04 0.89 13.25
C TRP A 329 -8.90 -0.63 13.16
N ASP A 330 -9.92 -1.28 12.62
CA ASP A 330 -10.00 -2.73 12.49
C ASP A 330 -9.63 -3.14 11.05
N PHE A 331 -8.36 -3.53 10.85
CA PHE A 331 -7.83 -3.99 9.56
C PHE A 331 -8.58 -5.20 8.94
N THR A 332 -9.52 -5.83 9.67
CA THR A 332 -10.37 -6.93 9.15
C THR A 332 -11.77 -6.49 8.72
N LYS A 333 -12.15 -5.22 8.94
CA LYS A 333 -13.52 -4.70 8.70
C LYS A 333 -13.57 -3.31 8.09
N ASP A 334 -12.66 -2.43 8.52
CA ASP A 334 -12.61 -1.05 8.05
C ASP A 334 -12.01 -0.98 6.65
N MET A 335 -12.51 0.00 5.88
CA MET A 335 -12.17 0.20 4.49
C MET A 335 -11.89 1.69 4.25
N VAL A 336 -10.94 1.97 3.36
CA VAL A 336 -10.58 3.35 3.02
C VAL A 336 -11.57 3.91 1.99
N THR A 337 -12.34 4.92 2.40
CA THR A 337 -13.37 5.58 1.57
C THR A 337 -13.08 7.06 1.28
N GLU A 338 -12.05 7.60 1.92
CA GLU A 338 -11.49 8.95 1.76
C GLU A 338 -10.05 8.95 2.31
N ASP A 339 -9.29 10.04 2.10
CA ASP A 339 -7.95 10.18 2.65
C ASP A 339 -7.96 10.04 4.18
N THR A 340 -7.14 9.13 4.69
CA THR A 340 -7.24 8.63 6.07
C THR A 340 -5.91 8.83 6.82
N THR A 341 -5.97 9.38 8.03
CA THR A 341 -4.82 9.38 8.97
C THR A 341 -5.10 8.43 10.12
N LEU A 342 -4.22 7.47 10.34
CA LEU A 342 -4.27 6.55 11.47
C LEU A 342 -3.26 6.96 12.54
N PHE A 343 -3.69 6.92 13.80
CA PHE A 343 -2.94 7.44 14.94
C PHE A 343 -2.52 6.32 15.88
N ALA A 344 -1.22 6.21 16.19
CA ALA A 344 -0.69 5.18 17.07
C ALA A 344 -1.03 5.47 18.54
N LYS A 345 -1.57 4.47 19.26
CA LYS A 345 -1.75 4.52 20.72
C LYS A 345 -0.66 3.73 21.44
N TRP A 346 -0.29 4.23 22.62
CA TRP A 346 0.85 3.76 23.40
C TRP A 346 0.48 3.60 24.87
N ASN A 347 0.66 2.40 25.43
CA ASN A 347 0.57 2.17 26.87
C ASN A 347 1.99 2.23 27.46
N ALA A 348 2.18 2.90 28.60
CA ALA A 348 3.49 2.95 29.24
C ALA A 348 3.88 1.57 29.77
N THR A 349 5.09 1.11 29.47
CA THR A 349 5.69 -0.04 30.15
C THR A 349 5.87 0.30 31.63
N GLN A 350 5.68 -0.66 32.53
CA GLN A 350 5.90 -0.48 33.96
C GLN A 350 6.67 -1.66 34.55
N TYR A 351 7.50 -1.39 35.54
CA TYR A 351 8.24 -2.38 36.31
C TYR A 351 7.70 -2.48 37.74
N GLU A 352 7.65 -3.69 38.28
CA GLU A 352 7.25 -3.93 39.67
C GLU A 352 8.43 -3.67 40.62
N VAL A 353 8.15 -2.91 41.68
CA VAL A 353 9.03 -2.69 42.83
C VAL A 353 8.41 -3.42 44.02
N THR A 354 8.97 -4.57 44.37
CA THR A 354 8.55 -5.41 45.50
C THR A 354 9.26 -4.98 46.79
N PHE A 355 8.53 -4.93 47.91
CA PHE A 355 9.06 -4.46 49.20
C PHE A 355 9.11 -5.60 50.23
N ASN A 356 10.27 -6.26 50.34
CA ASN A 356 10.49 -7.30 51.36
C ASN A 356 10.82 -6.67 52.71
N SER A 357 9.84 -6.71 53.64
CA SER A 357 9.97 -6.20 55.01
C SER A 357 10.92 -7.00 55.91
N ASN A 358 11.47 -8.14 55.45
CA ASN A 358 12.33 -9.04 56.23
C ASN A 358 11.76 -9.37 57.64
N GLY A 359 10.48 -9.73 57.67
CA GLY A 359 9.74 -10.09 58.89
C GLY A 359 9.17 -8.90 59.68
N GLY A 360 9.11 -7.71 59.08
CA GLY A 360 8.28 -6.60 59.57
C GLY A 360 6.89 -6.58 58.90
N SER A 361 6.11 -5.53 59.18
CA SER A 361 4.78 -5.29 58.58
C SER A 361 4.78 -5.34 57.05
N MET A 362 3.71 -5.88 56.47
CA MET A 362 3.54 -6.03 55.01
C MET A 362 3.42 -4.66 54.31
N ILE A 363 4.03 -4.56 53.12
CA ILE A 363 3.98 -3.39 52.23
C ILE A 363 3.57 -3.87 50.84
N ALA A 364 2.75 -3.08 50.14
CA ALA A 364 2.32 -3.39 48.77
C ALA A 364 3.38 -3.00 47.74
N SER A 365 3.52 -3.78 46.67
CA SER A 365 4.35 -3.45 45.51
C SER A 365 3.91 -2.13 44.85
N GLN A 366 4.83 -1.48 44.15
CA GLN A 366 4.55 -0.35 43.26
C GLN A 366 4.82 -0.73 41.80
N PHE A 367 4.14 -0.08 40.87
CA PHE A 367 4.39 -0.19 39.43
C PHE A 367 4.81 1.19 38.90
N VAL A 368 6.02 1.29 38.34
CA VAL A 368 6.58 2.57 37.88
C VAL A 368 7.16 2.48 36.47
N PRO A 369 7.14 3.56 35.65
CA PRO A 369 7.74 3.55 34.33
C PRO A 369 9.28 3.34 34.35
N PRO A 370 9.87 2.74 33.30
CA PRO A 370 11.32 2.63 33.14
C PRO A 370 12.06 3.95 33.34
N ASN A 371 13.18 3.89 34.09
CA ASN A 371 14.04 5.03 34.40
C ASN A 371 13.39 6.13 35.26
N THR A 372 12.36 5.78 36.05
CA THR A 372 11.76 6.68 37.06
C THR A 372 12.03 6.17 38.48
N ASN A 373 11.97 7.07 39.48
CA ASN A 373 12.16 6.69 40.89
C ASN A 373 10.92 5.97 41.44
N ALA A 374 11.12 5.00 42.33
CA ALA A 374 10.05 4.48 43.17
C ALA A 374 9.65 5.50 44.24
N THR A 375 8.40 5.49 44.71
CA THR A 375 8.01 6.30 45.88
C THR A 375 8.45 5.59 47.17
N ALA A 376 8.99 6.32 48.15
CA ALA A 376 9.33 5.73 49.44
C ALA A 376 8.06 5.18 50.14
N PRO A 377 8.00 3.88 50.51
CA PRO A 377 6.84 3.32 51.20
C PRO A 377 6.77 3.80 52.65
N PRO A 378 5.62 3.65 53.33
CA PRO A 378 5.54 3.83 54.79
C PRO A 378 6.59 2.96 55.50
N VAL A 379 7.23 3.52 56.53
CA VAL A 379 8.26 2.81 57.30
C VAL A 379 7.63 1.57 57.97
N PRO A 380 8.12 0.35 57.69
CA PRO A 380 7.57 -0.85 58.30
C PRO A 380 7.92 -0.93 59.78
N THR A 381 7.17 -1.74 60.52
CA THR A 381 7.41 -2.00 61.95
C THR A 381 7.76 -3.47 62.22
N LYS A 382 8.60 -3.72 63.23
CA LYS A 382 9.00 -5.05 63.68
C LYS A 382 9.34 -5.01 65.17
N LEU A 383 8.67 -5.83 65.98
CA LEU A 383 8.85 -5.84 67.43
C LEU A 383 10.29 -6.22 67.82
N GLY A 384 10.94 -5.43 68.67
CA GLY A 384 12.34 -5.63 69.09
C GLY A 384 13.40 -5.08 68.13
N TYR A 385 13.01 -4.34 67.07
CA TYR A 385 13.95 -3.81 66.08
C TYR A 385 13.64 -2.38 65.63
N THR A 386 14.69 -1.62 65.37
CA THR A 386 14.68 -0.32 64.70
C THR A 386 14.93 -0.50 63.21
N PHE A 387 14.19 0.23 62.37
CA PHE A 387 14.34 0.27 60.92
C PHE A 387 15.66 0.99 60.53
N ASP A 388 16.52 0.34 59.74
CA ASP A 388 17.85 0.85 59.38
C ASP A 388 17.96 1.30 57.91
N GLY A 389 16.99 0.96 57.07
CA GLY A 389 16.91 1.40 55.66
C GLY A 389 16.43 0.32 54.69
N TRP A 390 16.29 0.74 53.42
CA TRP A 390 16.03 -0.13 52.28
C TRP A 390 17.31 -0.40 51.50
N TYR A 391 17.48 -1.63 51.03
CA TYR A 391 18.68 -2.13 50.35
C TYR A 391 18.29 -2.91 49.09
N LYS A 392 19.17 -2.91 48.08
CA LYS A 392 18.96 -3.57 46.77
C LYS A 392 19.15 -5.08 46.82
N ASP A 393 19.72 -5.57 47.91
CA ASP A 393 20.14 -6.95 48.10
C ASP A 393 19.88 -7.43 49.55
N ASN A 394 19.72 -8.75 49.72
CA ASN A 394 19.44 -9.36 51.02
C ASN A 394 20.68 -9.60 51.89
N ALA A 395 21.88 -9.19 51.45
CA ALA A 395 23.07 -9.10 52.30
C ALA A 395 23.26 -7.68 52.87
N PHE A 396 22.39 -6.74 52.48
CA PHE A 396 22.40 -5.32 52.87
C PHE A 396 23.70 -4.59 52.47
N ALA A 397 24.28 -4.97 51.33
CA ALA A 397 25.53 -4.39 50.83
C ALA A 397 25.32 -3.03 50.15
N VAL A 398 24.20 -2.84 49.43
CA VAL A 398 23.91 -1.63 48.66
C VAL A 398 22.58 -1.01 49.14
N PRO A 399 22.57 0.18 49.74
CA PRO A 399 21.33 0.88 50.09
C PRO A 399 20.59 1.34 48.83
N TRP A 400 19.27 1.54 48.93
CA TRP A 400 18.44 2.15 47.89
C TRP A 400 18.00 3.55 48.31
N ASP A 401 18.19 4.54 47.44
CA ASP A 401 17.79 5.93 47.63
C ASP A 401 16.63 6.32 46.70
N PHE A 402 15.44 6.48 47.25
CA PHE A 402 14.22 6.87 46.52
C PHE A 402 14.29 8.26 45.86
N THR A 403 15.35 9.05 46.08
CA THR A 403 15.56 10.35 45.43
C THR A 403 16.57 10.31 44.27
N THR A 404 17.46 9.32 44.21
CA THR A 404 18.51 9.24 43.18
C THR A 404 18.50 7.92 42.39
N ASP A 405 18.03 6.82 42.96
CA ASP A 405 17.90 5.54 42.26
C ASP A 405 16.64 5.47 41.40
N VAL A 406 16.80 4.98 40.16
CA VAL A 406 15.74 4.78 39.17
C VAL A 406 15.54 3.31 38.85
N VAL A 407 14.31 2.93 38.52
CA VAL A 407 13.91 1.55 38.26
C VAL A 407 14.09 1.22 36.77
N THR A 408 15.12 0.42 36.47
CA THR A 408 15.48 0.02 35.09
C THR A 408 14.95 -1.35 34.68
N GLU A 409 14.53 -2.17 35.66
CA GLU A 409 13.89 -3.47 35.52
C GLU A 409 13.08 -3.78 36.81
N ALA A 410 12.35 -4.90 36.86
CA ALA A 410 11.63 -5.29 38.07
C ALA A 410 12.59 -5.65 39.21
N ILE A 411 12.37 -5.10 40.41
CA ILE A 411 13.32 -5.14 41.53
C ILE A 411 12.63 -5.46 42.87
N THR A 412 13.34 -6.17 43.75
CA THR A 412 12.94 -6.35 45.15
C THR A 412 13.87 -5.55 46.06
N LEU A 413 13.31 -4.71 46.92
CA LEU A 413 14.03 -3.98 47.95
C LEU A 413 13.85 -4.67 49.30
N TYR A 414 14.90 -4.69 50.12
CA TYR A 414 14.99 -5.44 51.37
C TYR A 414 15.19 -4.50 52.56
N VAL A 415 14.43 -4.70 53.64
CA VAL A 415 14.64 -3.94 54.89
C VAL A 415 15.80 -4.52 55.69
N LYS A 416 16.69 -3.65 56.13
CA LYS A 416 17.68 -3.95 57.19
C LYS A 416 17.11 -3.53 58.56
N TRP A 417 17.35 -4.37 59.56
CA TRP A 417 16.85 -4.20 60.92
C TRP A 417 18.00 -4.18 61.92
N THR A 418 18.03 -3.18 62.80
CA THR A 418 18.96 -3.10 63.93
C THR A 418 18.20 -3.53 65.19
N ILE A 419 18.73 -4.51 65.96
CA ILE A 419 18.07 -5.02 67.17
C ILE A 419 18.09 -3.96 68.28
N ASN A 420 16.98 -3.81 69.00
CA ASN A 420 16.88 -2.84 70.08
C ASN A 420 17.66 -3.34 71.32
N PRO A 421 18.44 -2.47 72.00
CA PRO A 421 19.15 -2.84 73.22
C PRO A 421 18.16 -2.97 74.39
N THR A 422 18.31 -4.04 75.17
CA THR A 422 17.50 -4.31 76.36
C THR A 422 18.34 -4.23 77.64
N TYR A 423 17.71 -3.86 78.75
CA TYR A 423 18.33 -3.57 80.04
C TYR A 423 17.58 -4.29 81.17
N THR A 424 18.23 -4.48 82.32
CA THR A 424 17.72 -5.27 83.45
C THR A 424 17.51 -4.43 84.72
N VAL A 425 16.63 -4.90 85.60
CA VAL A 425 16.41 -4.31 86.94
C VAL A 425 16.81 -5.33 88.01
N THR A 426 17.76 -4.97 88.85
CA THR A 426 18.34 -5.83 89.90
C THR A 426 18.02 -5.26 91.29
N TYR A 427 17.94 -6.13 92.30
CA TYR A 427 17.55 -5.75 93.65
C TYR A 427 18.66 -6.12 94.65
N ASP A 428 19.11 -5.15 95.46
CA ASP A 428 20.11 -5.36 96.50
C ASP A 428 19.53 -5.20 97.91
N LYS A 429 19.92 -6.09 98.81
CA LYS A 429 19.39 -6.17 100.19
C LYS A 429 19.78 -5.00 101.09
N ASN A 430 20.74 -4.17 100.68
CA ASN A 430 21.22 -2.95 101.31
C ASN A 430 21.25 -2.96 102.85
N GLY A 431 22.12 -3.81 103.41
CA GLY A 431 22.29 -3.94 104.86
C GLY A 431 21.21 -4.73 105.60
N ALA A 432 20.30 -5.44 104.90
CA ALA A 432 19.42 -6.43 105.55
C ALA A 432 20.22 -7.50 106.31
N THR A 433 19.75 -7.82 107.51
CA THR A 433 20.30 -8.88 108.39
C THR A 433 19.60 -10.22 108.20
N GLY A 434 18.50 -10.28 107.45
CA GLY A 434 17.82 -11.53 107.05
C GLY A 434 16.88 -11.33 105.86
N GLY A 435 16.34 -12.44 105.34
CA GLY A 435 15.53 -12.50 104.11
C GLY A 435 16.36 -12.69 102.84
N THR A 436 15.68 -12.71 101.69
CA THR A 436 16.28 -12.76 100.34
C THR A 436 15.83 -11.55 99.52
N VAL A 437 16.61 -11.15 98.50
CA VAL A 437 16.15 -10.15 97.53
C VAL A 437 15.11 -10.77 96.59
N PRO A 438 14.14 -9.99 96.08
CA PRO A 438 13.38 -10.37 94.88
C PRO A 438 14.31 -10.51 93.67
N GLN A 439 13.84 -11.21 92.64
CA GLN A 439 14.51 -11.26 91.34
C GLN A 439 13.54 -10.78 90.28
N ASP A 440 14.05 -9.96 89.37
CA ASP A 440 13.43 -9.72 88.07
C ASP A 440 14.25 -10.44 87.02
N ASN A 441 13.59 -11.23 86.16
CA ASN A 441 14.22 -12.03 85.12
C ASN A 441 13.82 -11.55 83.71
N ASN A 442 13.14 -10.41 83.63
CA ASN A 442 12.80 -9.77 82.36
C ASN A 442 13.96 -8.91 81.86
N SER A 443 13.91 -8.55 80.58
CA SER A 443 14.75 -7.54 79.96
C SER A 443 13.86 -6.53 79.24
N TYR A 444 14.22 -5.26 79.33
CA TYR A 444 13.35 -4.12 79.02
C TYR A 444 14.00 -3.17 78.01
N GLU A 445 13.24 -2.68 77.04
CA GLU A 445 13.70 -1.65 76.09
C GLU A 445 13.65 -0.24 76.72
N GLU A 446 14.18 0.78 76.03
CA GLU A 446 14.16 2.15 76.56
C GLU A 446 12.73 2.69 76.66
N ASN A 447 12.37 3.26 77.82
CA ASN A 447 11.05 3.76 78.21
C ASN A 447 9.99 2.68 78.49
N ASP A 448 10.37 1.39 78.57
CA ASP A 448 9.50 0.37 79.15
C ASP A 448 9.11 0.74 80.60
N SER A 449 7.87 0.41 80.97
CA SER A 449 7.32 0.70 82.30
C SER A 449 7.49 -0.51 83.23
N VAL A 450 8.61 -0.55 83.93
CA VAL A 450 8.95 -1.63 84.85
C VAL A 450 8.23 -1.44 86.18
N THR A 451 7.57 -2.48 86.68
CA THR A 451 6.93 -2.46 88.01
C THR A 451 7.93 -2.88 89.09
N VAL A 452 8.15 -2.02 90.07
CA VAL A 452 9.05 -2.26 91.20
C VAL A 452 8.52 -3.39 92.08
N GLN A 453 9.34 -4.42 92.31
CA GLN A 453 8.96 -5.60 93.08
C GLN A 453 8.63 -5.25 94.54
N ASP A 454 7.75 -6.02 95.18
CA ASP A 454 7.51 -5.92 96.62
C ASP A 454 8.56 -6.70 97.43
N ASN A 455 8.58 -6.53 98.75
CA ASN A 455 9.46 -7.26 99.66
C ASN A 455 8.99 -8.72 99.89
N SER A 456 8.64 -9.42 98.80
CA SER A 456 8.24 -10.83 98.78
C SER A 456 9.30 -11.77 99.38
N GLY A 457 10.58 -11.43 99.24
CA GLY A 457 11.72 -12.12 99.87
C GLY A 457 11.89 -11.85 101.38
N LYS A 458 11.04 -11.00 101.98
CA LYS A 458 10.96 -10.72 103.43
C LYS A 458 12.30 -10.25 104.02
N LEU A 459 12.95 -9.30 103.34
CA LEU A 459 14.11 -8.58 103.85
C LEU A 459 13.78 -7.92 105.18
N VAL A 460 14.64 -8.16 106.18
CA VAL A 460 14.56 -7.57 107.53
C VAL A 460 15.90 -6.98 107.94
N ARG A 461 15.85 -5.90 108.71
CA ARG A 461 17.02 -5.19 109.26
C ARG A 461 16.68 -4.76 110.69
N THR A 462 17.47 -5.20 111.65
CA THR A 462 17.23 -4.93 113.09
C THR A 462 17.04 -3.44 113.35
N ASP A 463 15.99 -3.07 114.10
CA ASP A 463 15.57 -1.70 114.44
C ASP A 463 15.05 -0.80 113.31
N TYR A 464 15.02 -1.28 112.06
CA TYR A 464 14.44 -0.57 110.91
C TYR A 464 13.21 -1.27 110.34
N LYS A 465 12.32 -0.50 109.72
CA LYS A 465 11.24 -0.98 108.85
C LYS A 465 11.64 -0.79 107.38
N PHE A 466 11.36 -1.79 106.54
CA PHE A 466 11.46 -1.64 105.08
C PHE A 466 10.47 -0.56 104.59
N LYS A 467 10.98 0.42 103.85
CA LYS A 467 10.23 1.59 103.37
C LYS A 467 9.85 1.47 101.88
N GLY A 468 10.67 0.76 101.11
CA GLY A 468 10.62 0.69 99.64
C GLY A 468 12.02 0.43 99.10
N TRP A 469 12.30 0.91 97.90
CA TRP A 469 13.60 0.78 97.23
C TRP A 469 14.16 2.16 96.88
N ASN A 470 15.47 2.26 96.74
CA ASN A 470 16.18 3.48 96.36
C ASN A 470 17.17 3.21 95.21
N THR A 471 17.41 4.19 94.33
CA THR A 471 18.42 4.03 93.26
C THR A 471 19.88 4.14 93.74
N GLN A 472 20.11 4.46 95.01
CA GLN A 472 21.45 4.53 95.62
C GLN A 472 21.47 3.84 97.00
N ALA A 473 22.56 3.14 97.32
CA ALA A 473 22.69 2.35 98.55
C ALA A 473 22.69 3.20 99.84
N ASP A 474 23.11 4.46 99.75
CA ASP A 474 23.11 5.40 100.88
C ASP A 474 21.73 6.03 101.16
N GLY A 475 20.75 5.84 100.26
CA GLY A 475 19.41 6.41 100.34
C GLY A 475 19.28 7.84 99.79
N ASN A 476 20.33 8.40 99.18
CA ASN A 476 20.29 9.75 98.58
C ASN A 476 19.70 9.77 97.15
N GLY A 477 19.45 8.59 96.56
CA GLY A 477 18.81 8.43 95.27
C GLY A 477 17.28 8.54 95.34
N THR A 478 16.62 8.17 94.24
CA THR A 478 15.17 8.26 94.12
C THR A 478 14.49 7.09 94.85
N SER A 479 13.67 7.42 95.86
CA SER A 479 12.79 6.45 96.53
C SER A 479 11.66 5.99 95.62
N TYR A 480 11.43 4.68 95.56
CA TYR A 480 10.28 4.03 94.94
C TYR A 480 9.56 3.14 95.95
N ALA A 481 8.24 3.28 96.03
CA ALA A 481 7.40 2.37 96.80
C ALA A 481 7.31 0.99 96.10
N GLU A 482 6.94 -0.04 96.86
CA GLU A 482 6.54 -1.32 96.28
C GLU A 482 5.43 -1.10 95.24
N LYS A 483 5.54 -1.74 94.06
CA LYS A 483 4.57 -1.64 92.94
C LYS A 483 4.46 -0.24 92.30
N ALA A 484 5.37 0.68 92.62
CA ALA A 484 5.58 1.86 91.79
C ALA A 484 6.12 1.47 90.41
N THR A 485 5.89 2.29 89.38
CA THR A 485 6.47 2.08 88.04
C THR A 485 7.70 2.96 87.84
N ILE A 486 8.77 2.39 87.27
CA ILE A 486 9.93 3.13 86.77
C ILE A 486 9.97 3.08 85.24
N GLN A 487 10.47 4.15 84.63
CA GLN A 487 10.68 4.24 83.18
C GLN A 487 12.12 3.84 82.87
N MET A 488 12.28 2.74 82.11
CA MET A 488 13.61 2.18 81.85
C MET A 488 14.46 3.12 81.01
N ARG A 489 15.77 3.15 81.30
CA ARG A 489 16.77 4.02 80.65
C ARG A 489 17.83 3.17 79.93
N LYS A 490 18.77 3.82 79.23
CA LYS A 490 19.84 3.15 78.45
C LYS A 490 20.93 2.45 79.28
N THR A 491 20.59 1.97 80.48
CA THR A 491 21.49 1.35 81.46
C THR A 491 20.68 0.43 82.36
N ASP A 492 21.27 -0.68 82.80
CA ASP A 492 20.73 -1.48 83.90
C ASP A 492 20.51 -0.63 85.17
N VAL A 493 19.53 -1.02 85.99
CA VAL A 493 19.19 -0.32 87.24
C VAL A 493 19.33 -1.28 88.41
N THR A 494 20.02 -0.86 89.48
CA THR A 494 20.01 -1.57 90.77
C THR A 494 19.18 -0.77 91.78
N LEU A 495 18.21 -1.45 92.38
CA LEU A 495 17.32 -0.94 93.41
C LEU A 495 17.74 -1.49 94.76
N TYR A 496 18.20 -0.61 95.64
CA TYR A 496 18.72 -0.90 96.97
C TYR A 496 17.60 -0.80 98.00
N ALA A 497 17.47 -1.77 98.91
CA ALA A 497 16.43 -1.72 99.95
C ALA A 497 16.53 -0.43 100.79
N GLU A 498 15.43 0.31 100.89
CA GLU A 498 15.36 1.56 101.65
C GLU A 498 14.73 1.32 103.03
N TRP A 499 15.30 1.94 104.06
CA TRP A 499 15.03 1.61 105.46
C TRP A 499 14.69 2.86 106.27
N THR A 500 13.61 2.79 107.07
CA THR A 500 13.23 3.86 108.01
C THR A 500 13.35 3.36 109.44
N VAL A 501 13.97 4.14 110.32
CA VAL A 501 14.03 3.84 111.78
C VAL A 501 12.61 3.80 112.34
N ASN A 502 12.28 2.81 113.18
CA ASN A 502 10.93 2.67 113.74
C ASN A 502 10.55 3.86 114.66
N PRO A 503 9.48 4.62 114.38
CA PRO A 503 9.09 5.79 115.19
C PRO A 503 7.94 5.48 116.18
N PRO A 504 7.79 6.27 117.27
CA PRO A 504 6.55 6.36 118.05
C PRO A 504 5.38 6.94 117.23
N THR A 505 4.13 6.69 117.64
CA THR A 505 2.95 6.76 116.76
C THR A 505 2.07 8.03 116.84
N THR A 506 2.03 8.84 115.76
CA THR A 506 0.95 9.78 115.30
C THR A 506 1.32 10.43 113.94
N GLY A 507 0.43 10.97 113.09
CA GLY A 507 -1.02 10.75 112.94
C GLY A 507 -1.89 11.96 112.48
N GLY A 508 -2.16 12.14 111.18
CA GLY A 508 -3.35 12.87 110.66
C GLY A 508 -3.21 13.93 109.52
N ASP A 509 -3.82 13.64 108.35
CA ASP A 509 -4.55 14.49 107.36
C ASP A 509 -4.02 15.75 106.59
N SER A 510 -4.66 15.97 105.41
CA SER A 510 -4.89 17.22 104.60
C SER A 510 -4.14 17.46 103.25
N ASN A 511 -4.55 18.49 102.48
CA ASN A 511 -4.42 18.69 100.99
C ASN A 511 -4.57 20.23 100.63
N PRO A 512 -4.92 20.78 99.42
CA PRO A 512 -5.08 20.26 98.03
C PRO A 512 -4.30 20.91 96.80
N PRO A 513 -4.72 21.96 96.02
CA PRO A 513 -4.50 22.07 94.54
C PRO A 513 -3.89 23.45 94.06
N PRO A 514 -4.19 24.09 92.89
CA PRO A 514 -4.43 23.74 91.45
C PRO A 514 -3.46 24.51 90.48
N VAL A 515 -3.77 24.67 89.16
CA VAL A 515 -3.57 25.86 88.24
C VAL A 515 -3.50 25.44 86.74
N SER A 516 -3.73 26.40 85.81
CA SER A 516 -4.06 26.30 84.37
C SER A 516 -2.89 26.77 83.43
N ASP A 517 -2.99 27.16 82.14
CA ASP A 517 -4.11 27.60 81.27
C ASP A 517 -3.83 27.61 79.73
N ASP A 518 -4.90 27.86 78.94
CA ASP A 518 -5.07 28.51 77.60
C ASP A 518 -4.05 28.36 76.42
N ASN A 519 -4.55 28.03 75.19
CA ASN A 519 -4.52 28.93 73.99
C ASN A 519 -5.25 28.41 72.72
N ASP A 520 -5.63 29.35 71.84
CA ASP A 520 -6.50 29.21 70.64
C ASP A 520 -5.74 28.94 69.31
N TYR A 521 -6.43 28.41 68.29
CA TYR A 521 -5.93 28.31 66.90
C TYR A 521 -7.04 28.39 65.84
N SER A 522 -7.03 29.47 65.06
CA SER A 522 -8.03 29.74 64.00
C SER A 522 -7.56 29.28 62.60
N PRO A 523 -8.41 28.65 61.77
CA PRO A 523 -8.01 28.04 60.49
C PRO A 523 -7.81 29.06 59.33
N PRO A 524 -6.97 28.74 58.33
CA PRO A 524 -6.59 29.69 57.28
C PRO A 524 -7.67 29.91 56.21
N THR A 525 -7.78 31.16 55.75
CA THR A 525 -8.71 31.61 54.71
C THR A 525 -8.41 31.00 53.33
N LYS A 526 -9.47 30.62 52.61
CA LYS A 526 -9.41 30.23 51.19
C LYS A 526 -9.86 31.37 50.27
N VAL A 527 -9.38 31.38 49.04
CA VAL A 527 -9.79 32.29 47.95
C VAL A 527 -10.03 31.51 46.66
N LYS A 528 -10.86 32.05 45.77
CA LYS A 528 -11.41 31.34 44.61
C LYS A 528 -10.97 31.93 43.27
N ILE A 529 -10.58 31.06 42.33
CA ILE A 529 -10.33 31.38 40.93
C ILE A 529 -11.54 30.96 40.10
N THR A 530 -12.10 31.86 39.31
CA THR A 530 -13.20 31.60 38.37
C THR A 530 -12.66 31.66 36.94
N LEU A 531 -13.01 30.68 36.10
CA LEU A 531 -12.41 30.49 34.78
C LEU A 531 -13.46 30.66 33.67
N HIS A 532 -13.44 31.82 33.02
CA HIS A 532 -14.35 32.20 31.94
C HIS A 532 -13.77 31.77 30.60
N THR A 533 -14.26 30.64 30.08
CA THR A 533 -13.63 29.91 28.97
C THR A 533 -13.90 30.51 27.58
N ASN A 534 -14.68 31.60 27.50
CA ASN A 534 -14.92 32.41 26.30
C ASN A 534 -15.21 31.57 25.04
N GLY A 535 -16.18 30.65 25.16
CA GLY A 535 -16.60 29.75 24.09
C GLY A 535 -15.88 28.40 24.02
N GLY A 536 -14.88 28.16 24.88
CA GLY A 536 -14.29 26.83 25.09
C GLY A 536 -15.00 26.01 26.18
N THR A 537 -14.63 24.73 26.29
CA THR A 537 -15.14 23.77 27.29
C THR A 537 -15.16 24.35 28.70
N VAL A 538 -16.33 24.29 29.37
CA VAL A 538 -16.56 24.86 30.71
C VAL A 538 -15.66 24.21 31.76
N ILE A 539 -15.07 25.02 32.64
CA ILE A 539 -14.22 24.58 33.75
C ILE A 539 -14.82 25.07 35.08
N ALA A 540 -14.82 24.21 36.11
CA ALA A 540 -15.32 24.58 37.44
C ALA A 540 -14.36 25.54 38.18
N PRO A 541 -14.87 26.45 39.04
CA PRO A 541 -14.02 27.32 39.86
C PRO A 541 -13.12 26.55 40.83
N ILE A 542 -11.91 27.06 41.05
CA ILE A 542 -10.87 26.41 41.85
C ILE A 542 -10.72 27.15 43.20
N ASP A 543 -10.84 26.44 44.31
CA ASP A 543 -10.55 26.96 45.66
C ASP A 543 -9.09 26.71 46.06
N ILE A 544 -8.36 27.77 46.41
CA ILE A 544 -6.95 27.73 46.84
C ILE A 544 -6.76 28.38 48.21
N ARG A 545 -5.58 28.19 48.82
CA ARG A 545 -5.20 28.89 50.07
C ARG A 545 -4.82 30.35 49.76
N TYR A 546 -5.16 31.27 50.66
CA TYR A 546 -4.71 32.66 50.59
C TYR A 546 -3.17 32.76 50.46
N ASN A 547 -2.69 33.68 49.62
CA ASN A 547 -1.27 33.94 49.36
C ASN A 547 -0.49 32.76 48.74
N THR A 548 -1.13 32.02 47.83
CA THR A 548 -0.49 30.95 47.03
C THR A 548 -0.14 31.47 45.63
N LYS A 549 1.01 31.05 45.06
CA LYS A 549 1.30 31.22 43.61
C LYS A 549 0.56 30.14 42.82
N VAL A 550 0.01 30.47 41.65
CA VAL A 550 -0.66 29.49 40.78
C VAL A 550 0.01 29.47 39.41
N ASN A 551 0.70 28.36 39.15
CA ASN A 551 1.58 28.16 38.00
C ASN A 551 0.97 27.19 36.96
N ASP A 552 0.04 26.34 37.39
CA ASP A 552 -0.73 25.44 36.55
C ASP A 552 -2.21 25.81 36.65
N LEU A 553 -2.81 26.15 35.51
CA LEU A 553 -4.25 26.38 35.35
C LEU A 553 -4.76 25.49 34.22
N PRO A 554 -5.91 24.82 34.39
CA PRO A 554 -6.44 23.92 33.37
C PRO A 554 -6.68 24.67 32.04
N VAL A 555 -6.33 24.01 30.94
CA VAL A 555 -6.45 24.55 29.58
C VAL A 555 -7.78 24.09 28.98
N PRO A 556 -8.69 25.01 28.60
CA PRO A 556 -9.92 24.66 27.88
C PRO A 556 -9.63 24.33 26.42
N THR A 557 -10.56 23.66 25.73
CA THR A 557 -10.52 23.46 24.28
C THR A 557 -11.69 24.17 23.59
N ARG A 558 -11.47 24.64 22.35
CA ARG A 558 -12.48 25.29 21.50
C ARG A 558 -12.22 24.92 20.04
N ALA A 559 -13.17 24.28 19.37
CA ALA A 559 -12.99 23.84 17.99
C ALA A 559 -12.72 25.03 17.05
N GLY A 560 -11.69 24.91 16.19
CA GLY A 560 -11.25 25.96 15.26
C GLY A 560 -10.28 27.01 15.83
N TYR A 561 -9.96 26.95 17.13
CA TYR A 561 -9.09 27.95 17.78
C TYR A 561 -8.01 27.29 18.65
N ARG A 562 -6.81 27.87 18.65
CA ARG A 562 -5.77 27.56 19.66
C ARG A 562 -5.93 28.48 20.88
N PHE A 563 -5.64 27.93 22.06
CA PHE A 563 -5.63 28.68 23.31
C PHE A 563 -4.37 29.55 23.41
N ASP A 564 -4.53 30.85 23.63
CA ASP A 564 -3.42 31.83 23.71
C ASP A 564 -3.03 32.16 25.17
N GLY A 565 -3.87 31.76 26.13
CA GLY A 565 -3.61 31.90 27.56
C GLY A 565 -4.81 32.43 28.35
N TRP A 566 -4.64 32.45 29.67
CA TRP A 566 -5.54 33.12 30.61
C TRP A 566 -5.19 34.61 30.73
N TYR A 567 -6.22 35.45 30.89
CA TYR A 567 -6.13 36.91 31.02
C TYR A 567 -6.90 37.40 32.24
N GLN A 568 -6.49 38.51 32.86
CA GLN A 568 -7.08 39.04 34.09
C GLN A 568 -8.30 39.95 33.86
N ASP A 569 -8.62 40.24 32.61
CA ASP A 569 -9.68 41.15 32.19
C ASP A 569 -10.46 40.58 30.99
N GLU A 570 -11.76 40.89 30.94
CA GLU A 570 -12.66 40.42 29.87
C GLU A 570 -12.31 41.02 28.49
N ALA A 571 -11.62 42.17 28.46
CA ALA A 571 -11.08 42.77 27.24
C ALA A 571 -9.77 42.10 26.73
N LEU A 572 -9.27 41.07 27.44
CA LEU A 572 -8.12 40.26 27.06
C LEU A 572 -6.83 41.07 26.83
N THR A 573 -6.63 42.14 27.60
CA THR A 573 -5.49 43.05 27.49
C THR A 573 -4.31 42.68 28.39
N LYS A 574 -4.57 42.08 29.57
CA LYS A 574 -3.59 41.79 30.62
C LYS A 574 -3.48 40.28 30.87
N ARG A 575 -2.48 39.66 30.24
CA ARG A 575 -2.21 38.20 30.34
C ARG A 575 -1.89 37.80 31.79
N TRP A 576 -2.32 36.60 32.19
CA TRP A 576 -1.84 35.95 33.41
C TRP A 576 -0.34 35.65 33.30
N ALA A 577 0.34 35.62 34.44
CA ALA A 577 1.76 35.29 34.54
C ALA A 577 2.02 34.47 35.81
N ASP A 578 2.87 33.46 35.68
CA ASP A 578 2.93 32.29 36.56
C ASP A 578 3.69 32.52 37.88
N GLU A 579 3.68 33.77 38.34
CA GLU A 579 4.34 34.23 39.56
C GLU A 579 3.40 35.02 40.50
N ILE A 580 2.17 35.30 40.08
CA ILE A 580 1.25 36.17 40.81
C ILE A 580 0.68 35.45 42.05
N LEU A 581 0.86 36.07 43.23
CA LEU A 581 0.31 35.60 44.50
C LEU A 581 -1.18 35.95 44.60
N VAL A 582 -2.05 34.94 44.65
CA VAL A 582 -3.49 35.15 44.77
C VAL A 582 -3.86 35.42 46.22
N ARG A 583 -4.41 36.60 46.50
CA ARG A 583 -4.79 37.07 47.85
C ARG A 583 -6.28 37.43 48.00
N GLU A 584 -7.03 37.35 46.91
CA GLU A 584 -8.46 37.63 46.84
C GLU A 584 -9.10 36.74 45.77
N ASN A 585 -10.42 36.79 45.63
CA ASN A 585 -11.10 36.03 44.56
C ASN A 585 -10.82 36.69 43.20
N ILE A 586 -10.42 35.90 42.20
CA ILE A 586 -10.08 36.40 40.86
C ILE A 586 -10.91 35.70 39.78
N SER A 587 -11.22 36.43 38.71
CA SER A 587 -11.74 35.87 37.46
C SER A 587 -10.64 35.93 36.40
N LEU A 588 -10.49 34.85 35.64
CA LEU A 588 -9.59 34.78 34.49
C LEU A 588 -10.37 34.41 33.24
N TYR A 589 -9.97 34.99 32.11
CA TYR A 589 -10.67 34.94 30.83
C TYR A 589 -9.79 34.26 29.78
N ALA A 590 -10.34 33.31 29.03
CA ALA A 590 -9.60 32.59 28.00
C ALA A 590 -9.46 33.46 26.74
N LYS A 591 -8.23 33.59 26.22
CA LYS A 591 -7.99 34.16 24.90
C LYS A 591 -7.76 33.06 23.87
N TRP A 592 -8.31 33.28 22.68
CA TRP A 592 -8.31 32.36 21.56
C TRP A 592 -7.67 33.02 20.34
N ILE A 593 -6.87 32.26 19.59
CA ILE A 593 -6.41 32.64 18.25
C ILE A 593 -7.05 31.66 17.27
N GLU A 594 -7.72 32.20 16.27
CA GLU A 594 -8.34 31.45 15.17
C GLU A 594 -7.25 30.74 14.36
N LEU A 595 -7.48 29.48 14.00
CA LEU A 595 -6.57 28.76 13.12
C LEU A 595 -6.82 29.24 11.67
N PRO A 596 -5.77 29.62 10.91
CA PRO A 596 -5.95 30.04 9.53
C PRO A 596 -6.51 28.88 8.69
N VAL A 597 -7.55 29.17 7.92
CA VAL A 597 -8.00 28.28 6.84
C VAL A 597 -7.11 28.58 5.63
N GLU A 598 -6.25 27.64 5.25
CA GLU A 598 -5.43 27.77 4.05
C GLU A 598 -6.30 27.52 2.81
N GLU A 599 -6.35 28.48 1.90
CA GLU A 599 -6.95 28.29 0.57
C GLU A 599 -6.01 27.43 -0.27
N SER A 600 -6.54 26.36 -0.87
CA SER A 600 -5.74 25.36 -1.58
C SER A 600 -5.29 25.87 -2.96
N GLU A 601 -4.01 26.26 -3.10
CA GLU A 601 -3.34 26.23 -4.40
C GLU A 601 -3.07 24.77 -4.83
N SER A 602 -3.21 24.48 -6.12
CA SER A 602 -3.25 23.11 -6.64
C SER A 602 -1.88 22.56 -7.09
N PRO A 603 -1.39 21.44 -6.54
CA PRO A 603 -0.31 20.65 -7.13
C PRO A 603 -0.83 19.85 -8.34
N GLN A 604 0.04 19.57 -9.32
CA GLN A 604 -0.29 18.64 -10.41
C GLN A 604 -0.08 17.17 -9.98
N GLU A 605 -1.08 16.32 -10.21
CA GLU A 605 -1.05 14.89 -9.83
C GLU A 605 -0.17 14.03 -10.76
N PRO A 606 0.68 13.13 -10.22
CA PRO A 606 1.23 11.99 -10.96
C PRO A 606 0.22 10.83 -11.07
N LYS A 607 0.42 9.93 -12.03
CA LYS A 607 -0.56 8.91 -12.47
C LYS A 607 -0.61 7.65 -11.56
N PRO A 608 -1.81 7.18 -11.13
CA PRO A 608 -2.00 5.82 -10.60
C PRO A 608 -2.20 4.78 -11.73
N SER A 609 -2.20 3.49 -11.36
CA SER A 609 -1.56 2.44 -12.17
C SER A 609 -2.40 1.15 -12.39
N LYS A 610 -1.88 0.22 -13.21
CA LYS A 610 -2.54 -0.99 -13.76
C LYS A 610 -2.41 -2.22 -12.83
N PRO A 611 -3.09 -3.37 -13.09
CA PRO A 611 -3.12 -4.50 -12.16
C PRO A 611 -1.73 -5.03 -11.79
N ILE A 612 -1.58 -5.40 -10.52
CA ILE A 612 -0.28 -5.70 -9.88
C ILE A 612 0.30 -7.02 -10.40
N VAL A 613 1.16 -6.93 -11.41
CA VAL A 613 2.03 -8.04 -11.80
C VAL A 613 3.06 -8.24 -10.69
N THR A 614 3.07 -9.42 -10.07
CA THR A 614 4.08 -9.80 -9.08
C THR A 614 5.08 -10.79 -9.68
N PHE A 615 6.33 -10.71 -9.24
CA PHE A 615 7.41 -11.59 -9.70
C PHE A 615 7.93 -12.41 -8.52
N SER A 616 8.10 -13.72 -8.71
CA SER A 616 8.44 -14.65 -7.62
C SER A 616 9.91 -14.58 -7.16
N ASP A 617 10.79 -13.97 -7.95
CA ASP A 617 12.25 -13.99 -7.79
C ASP A 617 12.88 -12.61 -7.49
N ILE A 618 12.05 -11.60 -7.21
CA ILE A 618 12.50 -10.25 -6.82
C ILE A 618 12.49 -10.03 -5.30
N GLU A 619 12.12 -11.04 -4.52
CA GLU A 619 11.95 -10.90 -3.07
C GLU A 619 13.31 -10.75 -2.38
N GLY A 620 13.47 -9.71 -1.56
CA GLY A 620 14.77 -9.28 -1.03
C GLY A 620 15.72 -8.60 -2.04
N HIS A 621 15.34 -8.42 -3.31
CA HIS A 621 16.21 -7.81 -4.32
C HIS A 621 16.27 -6.28 -4.18
N TRP A 622 17.46 -5.67 -4.33
CA TRP A 622 17.65 -4.22 -4.14
C TRP A 622 16.75 -3.35 -5.03
N ALA A 623 16.54 -3.74 -6.29
CA ALA A 623 15.65 -3.05 -7.23
C ALA A 623 14.16 -3.44 -7.09
N LYS A 624 13.73 -4.16 -6.04
CA LYS A 624 12.35 -4.67 -5.88
C LYS A 624 11.27 -3.60 -6.04
N ALA A 625 11.47 -2.42 -5.42
CA ALA A 625 10.52 -1.31 -5.52
C ALA A 625 10.39 -0.80 -6.97
N MET A 626 11.51 -0.49 -7.61
CA MET A 626 11.59 -0.04 -9.01
C MET A 626 10.98 -1.07 -9.97
N MET A 627 11.23 -2.36 -9.75
CA MET A 627 10.66 -3.45 -10.55
C MET A 627 9.15 -3.59 -10.36
N LYS A 628 8.63 -3.46 -9.13
CA LYS A 628 7.18 -3.45 -8.90
C LYS A 628 6.54 -2.27 -9.63
N GLU A 629 7.05 -1.05 -9.42
CA GLU A 629 6.40 0.16 -9.92
C GLU A 629 6.37 0.24 -11.46
N LEU A 630 7.48 -0.07 -12.14
CA LEU A 630 7.49 -0.15 -13.61
C LEU A 630 6.61 -1.29 -14.15
N ALA A 631 6.30 -2.32 -13.34
CA ALA A 631 5.35 -3.36 -13.70
C ALA A 631 3.90 -2.91 -13.50
N THR A 632 3.59 -2.16 -12.42
CA THR A 632 2.28 -1.52 -12.21
C THR A 632 1.99 -0.45 -13.27
N LEU A 633 3.01 0.24 -13.78
CA LEU A 633 2.88 1.12 -14.96
C LEU A 633 2.67 0.35 -16.28
N GLY A 634 2.81 -0.99 -16.27
CA GLY A 634 2.69 -1.85 -17.45
C GLY A 634 3.87 -1.81 -18.42
N ILE A 635 4.98 -1.15 -18.04
CA ILE A 635 6.18 -0.99 -18.86
C ILE A 635 6.93 -2.32 -18.93
N ILE A 636 7.34 -2.85 -17.78
CA ILE A 636 8.07 -4.12 -17.68
C ILE A 636 7.12 -5.29 -17.41
N GLN A 637 7.49 -6.46 -17.92
CA GLN A 637 6.74 -7.71 -17.78
C GLN A 637 7.71 -8.85 -17.42
N GLY A 638 7.17 -9.87 -16.76
CA GLY A 638 7.89 -11.09 -16.40
C GLY A 638 7.86 -12.13 -17.52
N TYR A 639 8.44 -13.29 -17.24
CA TYR A 639 8.28 -14.50 -18.03
C TYR A 639 6.98 -15.23 -17.63
N GLU A 640 6.50 -16.14 -18.49
CA GLU A 640 5.28 -16.92 -18.26
C GLU A 640 5.32 -17.81 -17.00
N ASP A 641 6.51 -18.08 -16.47
CA ASP A 641 6.75 -18.80 -15.21
C ASP A 641 6.60 -17.92 -13.94
N GLY A 642 6.26 -16.64 -14.10
CA GLY A 642 6.13 -15.69 -12.99
C GLY A 642 7.46 -15.08 -12.50
N THR A 643 8.58 -15.34 -13.17
CA THR A 643 9.89 -14.73 -12.82
C THR A 643 10.14 -13.42 -13.57
N PHE A 644 10.94 -12.52 -13.00
CA PHE A 644 11.51 -11.37 -13.69
C PHE A 644 12.94 -11.59 -14.15
N ARG A 645 13.69 -12.47 -13.48
CA ARG A 645 15.12 -12.79 -13.70
C ARG A 645 16.00 -11.53 -13.59
N PRO A 646 16.01 -10.83 -12.43
CA PRO A 646 16.61 -9.50 -12.27
C PRO A 646 18.12 -9.45 -12.61
N ASN A 647 18.85 -10.52 -12.30
CA ASN A 647 20.30 -10.61 -12.53
C ASN A 647 20.68 -11.17 -13.91
N ALA A 648 19.71 -11.53 -14.76
CA ALA A 648 20.01 -11.92 -16.14
C ALA A 648 20.38 -10.67 -16.99
N PRO A 649 21.28 -10.79 -17.98
CA PRO A 649 21.58 -9.70 -18.90
C PRO A 649 20.37 -9.35 -19.77
N ILE A 650 20.28 -8.10 -20.23
CA ILE A 650 19.19 -7.63 -21.09
C ILE A 650 19.64 -7.54 -22.57
N ASN A 651 18.87 -8.18 -23.45
CA ASN A 651 19.08 -8.15 -24.90
C ASN A 651 18.66 -6.79 -25.50
N ARG A 652 19.24 -6.45 -26.64
CA ARG A 652 19.03 -5.17 -27.33
C ARG A 652 17.58 -4.94 -27.78
N MET A 653 16.86 -6.00 -28.19
CA MET A 653 15.43 -5.93 -28.51
C MET A 653 14.56 -5.60 -27.28
N HIS A 654 14.86 -6.20 -26.12
CA HIS A 654 14.15 -5.91 -24.88
C HIS A 654 14.34 -4.44 -24.44
N VAL A 655 15.53 -3.87 -24.64
CA VAL A 655 15.75 -2.43 -24.41
C VAL A 655 14.89 -1.57 -25.34
N ALA A 656 14.77 -1.93 -26.62
CA ALA A 656 13.93 -1.18 -27.56
C ALA A 656 12.46 -1.16 -27.12
N VAL A 657 11.88 -2.34 -26.86
CA VAL A 657 10.49 -2.50 -26.42
C VAL A 657 10.19 -1.76 -25.12
N LEU A 658 11.10 -1.81 -24.14
CA LEU A 658 10.86 -1.14 -22.86
C LEU A 658 10.94 0.39 -22.98
N LEU A 659 11.78 0.93 -23.86
CA LEU A 659 11.83 2.38 -24.10
C LEU A 659 10.61 2.89 -24.87
N THR A 660 10.15 2.19 -25.90
CA THR A 660 8.95 2.61 -26.66
C THR A 660 7.65 2.42 -25.89
N ARG A 661 7.60 1.51 -24.90
CA ARG A 661 6.50 1.45 -23.90
C ARG A 661 6.54 2.58 -22.87
N SER A 662 7.70 3.17 -22.61
CA SER A 662 7.88 4.19 -21.57
C SER A 662 7.68 5.62 -22.09
N PHE A 663 8.07 5.89 -23.34
CA PHE A 663 8.16 7.25 -23.87
C PHE A 663 7.52 7.37 -25.27
N SER A 664 6.72 8.41 -25.47
CA SER A 664 6.22 8.80 -26.79
C SER A 664 7.34 9.50 -27.57
N LEU A 665 7.94 8.81 -28.53
CA LEU A 665 9.12 9.31 -29.25
C LEU A 665 8.74 10.04 -30.54
N LYS A 666 9.35 11.20 -30.76
CA LYS A 666 9.15 12.00 -31.97
C LYS A 666 9.99 11.46 -33.12
N LYS A 667 9.34 11.11 -34.23
CA LYS A 667 10.01 10.84 -35.52
C LYS A 667 10.80 12.06 -36.00
N VAL A 668 12.10 11.88 -36.24
CA VAL A 668 13.01 12.89 -36.81
C VAL A 668 13.55 12.51 -38.19
N ARG A 669 13.39 11.24 -38.60
CA ARG A 669 13.75 10.72 -39.93
C ARG A 669 12.88 9.51 -40.29
N GLU A 670 12.91 9.13 -41.56
CA GLU A 670 12.56 7.76 -41.96
C GLU A 670 13.57 6.75 -41.41
N ALA A 671 13.20 5.48 -41.37
CA ALA A 671 14.06 4.39 -40.94
C ALA A 671 14.30 3.41 -42.10
N ASP A 672 15.47 2.77 -42.08
CA ASP A 672 15.92 1.77 -43.04
C ASP A 672 15.81 0.37 -42.43
N ASP A 673 15.49 -0.64 -43.24
CA ASP A 673 15.39 -2.03 -42.77
C ASP A 673 16.75 -2.54 -42.24
N PHE A 674 16.76 -3.10 -41.03
CA PHE A 674 17.95 -3.78 -40.49
C PHE A 674 18.09 -5.18 -41.11
N SER A 675 19.29 -5.48 -41.62
CA SER A 675 19.61 -6.75 -42.32
C SER A 675 19.40 -8.03 -41.50
N ASP A 676 19.24 -7.91 -40.17
CA ASP A 676 19.00 -9.00 -39.22
C ASP A 676 17.68 -8.87 -38.44
N VAL A 677 16.78 -7.96 -38.83
CA VAL A 677 15.44 -7.82 -38.24
C VAL A 677 14.40 -7.77 -39.35
N ALA A 678 13.79 -8.92 -39.66
CA ALA A 678 12.71 -9.00 -40.63
C ALA A 678 11.46 -8.23 -40.16
N SER A 679 10.65 -7.73 -41.10
CA SER A 679 9.40 -7.00 -40.84
C SER A 679 8.31 -7.82 -40.12
N THR A 680 8.50 -9.13 -40.00
CA THR A 680 7.64 -10.05 -39.21
C THR A 680 8.20 -10.34 -37.80
N HIS A 681 9.30 -9.70 -37.38
CA HIS A 681 9.85 -9.86 -36.03
C HIS A 681 8.92 -9.20 -35.00
N PRO A 682 8.62 -9.83 -33.85
CA PRO A 682 7.67 -9.28 -32.87
C PRO A 682 7.99 -7.85 -32.42
N ASP A 683 9.28 -7.55 -32.23
CA ASP A 683 9.75 -6.23 -31.78
C ASP A 683 10.09 -5.25 -32.93
N TYR A 684 9.74 -5.58 -34.19
CA TYR A 684 10.14 -4.80 -35.38
C TYR A 684 9.77 -3.32 -35.26
N GLU A 685 8.51 -3.04 -34.89
CA GLU A 685 7.99 -1.68 -34.73
C GLU A 685 8.75 -0.90 -33.64
N ALA A 686 9.06 -1.52 -32.49
CA ALA A 686 9.81 -0.86 -31.42
C ALA A 686 11.24 -0.50 -31.84
N ILE A 687 11.89 -1.38 -32.62
CA ILE A 687 13.23 -1.16 -33.16
C ILE A 687 13.20 -0.03 -34.21
N GLN A 688 12.22 -0.05 -35.11
CA GLN A 688 12.00 1.00 -36.11
C GLN A 688 11.70 2.36 -35.46
N VAL A 689 10.87 2.43 -34.42
CA VAL A 689 10.56 3.69 -33.70
C VAL A 689 11.81 4.30 -33.06
N LEU A 690 12.69 3.51 -32.43
CA LEU A 690 13.97 4.05 -31.93
C LEU A 690 14.88 4.57 -33.05
N GLN A 691 14.86 3.94 -34.23
CA GLN A 691 15.65 4.39 -35.38
C GLN A 691 15.07 5.68 -35.98
N GLN A 692 13.75 5.75 -36.15
CA GLN A 692 13.01 6.95 -36.58
C GLN A 692 13.20 8.13 -35.63
N ALA A 693 13.35 7.88 -34.33
CA ALA A 693 13.68 8.87 -33.30
C ALA A 693 15.16 9.27 -33.25
N GLY A 694 16.03 8.66 -34.06
CA GLY A 694 17.47 8.97 -34.10
C GLY A 694 18.29 8.38 -32.93
N ILE A 695 17.71 7.48 -32.13
CA ILE A 695 18.34 6.93 -30.92
C ILE A 695 19.23 5.72 -31.24
N VAL A 696 18.91 4.95 -32.29
CA VAL A 696 19.70 3.80 -32.76
C VAL A 696 19.94 3.81 -34.27
N ASP A 697 21.12 3.34 -34.68
CA ASP A 697 21.54 3.14 -36.08
C ASP A 697 22.02 1.70 -36.36
N GLY A 698 21.93 0.82 -35.36
CA GLY A 698 22.59 -0.49 -35.39
C GLY A 698 24.11 -0.38 -35.51
N SER A 699 24.73 -1.35 -36.18
CA SER A 699 26.13 -1.35 -36.59
C SER A 699 26.27 -2.12 -37.90
N ASN A 700 26.89 -1.52 -38.92
CA ASN A 700 27.05 -2.11 -40.26
C ASN A 700 25.73 -2.60 -40.89
N GLY A 701 24.60 -1.92 -40.63
CA GLY A 701 23.28 -2.30 -41.13
C GLY A 701 22.57 -3.42 -40.36
N ALA A 702 23.09 -3.83 -39.19
CA ALA A 702 22.49 -4.83 -38.31
C ALA A 702 22.14 -4.24 -36.93
N PHE A 703 20.95 -4.54 -36.40
CA PHE A 703 20.52 -4.10 -35.07
C PHE A 703 21.00 -5.04 -33.95
N ARG A 704 21.11 -6.34 -34.26
CA ARG A 704 21.48 -7.44 -33.36
C ARG A 704 20.52 -7.62 -32.18
N PRO A 705 19.25 -8.00 -32.44
CA PRO A 705 18.19 -7.99 -31.42
C PRO A 705 18.50 -8.85 -30.19
N THR A 706 19.13 -10.01 -30.40
CA THR A 706 19.41 -11.00 -29.34
C THR A 706 20.75 -10.80 -28.62
N GLU A 707 21.65 -9.92 -29.09
CA GLU A 707 22.88 -9.60 -28.36
C GLU A 707 22.57 -8.86 -27.05
N ASN A 708 23.39 -9.06 -26.02
CA ASN A 708 23.28 -8.35 -24.74
C ASN A 708 23.75 -6.89 -24.88
N MET A 709 23.00 -5.94 -24.32
CA MET A 709 23.38 -4.53 -24.32
C MET A 709 24.51 -4.29 -23.31
N THR A 710 25.62 -3.67 -23.71
CA THR A 710 26.67 -3.25 -22.76
C THR A 710 26.32 -1.93 -22.09
N ARG A 711 26.92 -1.64 -20.94
CA ARG A 711 26.64 -0.42 -20.16
C ARG A 711 26.99 0.87 -20.92
N ALA A 712 28.05 0.85 -21.73
CA ALA A 712 28.39 1.93 -22.66
C ALA A 712 27.40 2.10 -23.82
N GLN A 713 26.90 1.00 -24.40
CA GLN A 713 25.85 1.05 -25.43
C GLN A 713 24.55 1.63 -24.87
N LEU A 714 24.15 1.20 -23.67
CA LEU A 714 22.99 1.77 -22.99
C LEU A 714 23.21 3.25 -22.66
N ALA A 715 24.41 3.66 -22.23
CA ALA A 715 24.69 5.06 -21.95
C ALA A 715 24.44 5.96 -23.17
N LYS A 716 24.88 5.53 -24.38
CA LYS A 716 24.56 6.25 -25.62
C LYS A 716 23.05 6.32 -25.89
N VAL A 717 22.33 5.21 -25.72
CA VAL A 717 20.88 5.13 -25.96
C VAL A 717 20.11 6.06 -25.02
N LEU A 718 20.45 6.10 -23.73
CA LEU A 718 19.73 6.93 -22.74
C LEU A 718 20.03 8.43 -22.88
N VAL A 719 21.26 8.81 -23.27
CA VAL A 719 21.59 10.21 -23.59
C VAL A 719 20.85 10.68 -24.85
N GLY A 720 20.76 9.83 -25.88
CA GLY A 720 19.98 10.12 -27.10
C GLY A 720 18.48 10.23 -26.83
N LEU A 721 17.93 9.35 -25.99
CA LEU A 721 16.55 9.40 -25.50
C LEU A 721 16.21 10.72 -24.80
N LEU A 722 17.14 11.24 -24.00
CA LEU A 722 17.00 12.52 -23.28
C LEU A 722 17.28 13.75 -24.17
N GLY A 723 17.70 13.57 -25.43
CA GLY A 723 18.08 14.66 -26.32
C GLY A 723 19.35 15.42 -25.90
N LEU A 724 20.19 14.83 -25.05
CA LEU A 724 21.36 15.48 -24.46
C LEU A 724 22.62 15.29 -25.32
N THR A 725 23.53 16.27 -25.26
CA THR A 725 24.84 16.22 -25.93
C THR A 725 25.89 15.52 -25.06
N PRO A 726 26.61 14.50 -25.56
CA PRO A 726 27.65 13.81 -24.78
C PRO A 726 28.89 14.70 -24.59
N GLU A 727 29.16 15.07 -23.34
CA GLU A 727 30.20 16.04 -22.99
C GLU A 727 30.80 15.80 -21.60
N GLY A 728 31.92 16.45 -21.30
CA GLY A 728 32.58 16.36 -19.99
C GLY A 728 33.39 15.08 -19.78
N ALA A 729 33.80 14.86 -18.53
CA ALA A 729 34.52 13.68 -18.08
C ALA A 729 33.83 13.12 -16.83
N SER A 730 33.84 11.80 -16.68
CA SER A 730 33.20 11.07 -15.59
C SER A 730 34.14 10.94 -14.38
N SER A 731 33.59 10.76 -13.17
CA SER A 731 34.40 10.43 -11.98
C SER A 731 34.67 8.93 -11.79
N PHE A 732 34.00 8.06 -12.58
CA PHE A 732 34.21 6.62 -12.52
C PHE A 732 35.63 6.21 -12.96
N VAL A 733 36.36 5.50 -12.11
CA VAL A 733 37.83 5.30 -12.26
C VAL A 733 38.21 4.33 -13.38
N ASP A 734 37.27 3.55 -13.90
CA ASP A 734 37.45 2.63 -15.04
C ASP A 734 36.88 3.19 -16.37
N VAL A 735 36.46 4.46 -16.39
CA VAL A 735 36.02 5.16 -17.61
C VAL A 735 37.18 6.01 -18.14
N ASP A 736 38.01 5.39 -18.99
CA ASP A 736 39.04 6.11 -19.74
C ASP A 736 38.41 7.28 -20.53
N SER A 737 38.99 8.48 -20.43
CA SER A 737 38.46 9.68 -21.08
C SER A 737 38.45 9.60 -22.61
N THR A 738 39.31 8.75 -23.19
CA THR A 738 39.35 8.44 -24.63
C THR A 738 38.37 7.33 -25.04
N HIS A 739 37.73 6.64 -24.09
CA HIS A 739 36.69 5.65 -24.41
C HIS A 739 35.52 6.33 -25.13
N TRP A 740 35.02 5.73 -26.20
CA TRP A 740 34.00 6.33 -27.08
C TRP A 740 32.70 6.74 -26.36
N SER A 741 32.44 6.18 -25.17
CA SER A 741 31.28 6.47 -24.34
C SER A 741 31.56 7.43 -23.17
N SER A 742 32.77 8.00 -23.02
CA SER A 742 33.17 8.76 -21.83
C SER A 742 32.25 9.95 -21.54
N GLY A 743 32.03 10.84 -22.51
CA GLY A 743 31.09 11.96 -22.41
C GLY A 743 29.62 11.55 -22.32
N TYR A 744 29.24 10.35 -22.76
CA TYR A 744 27.88 9.82 -22.55
C TYR A 744 27.67 9.39 -21.10
N ILE A 745 28.67 8.77 -20.48
CA ILE A 745 28.63 8.35 -19.07
C ILE A 745 28.69 9.58 -18.16
N ALA A 746 29.57 10.54 -18.44
CA ALA A 746 29.69 11.80 -17.69
C ALA A 746 28.37 12.58 -17.63
N VAL A 747 27.61 12.60 -18.73
CA VAL A 747 26.25 13.17 -18.75
C VAL A 747 25.31 12.37 -17.83
N LEU A 748 25.21 11.05 -17.96
CA LEU A 748 24.30 10.26 -17.09
C LEU A 748 24.70 10.25 -15.61
N GLU A 749 25.95 10.55 -15.29
CA GLU A 749 26.45 10.80 -13.94
C GLU A 749 25.97 12.18 -13.43
N ARG A 750 26.24 13.25 -14.19
CA ARG A 750 25.74 14.61 -13.90
C ARG A 750 24.22 14.64 -13.76
N GLU A 751 23.52 13.89 -14.60
CA GLU A 751 22.07 13.82 -14.60
C GLU A 751 21.48 12.95 -13.48
N GLY A 752 22.29 12.31 -12.63
CA GLY A 752 21.87 11.49 -11.48
C GLY A 752 21.30 10.11 -11.85
N ILE A 753 21.40 9.72 -13.11
CA ILE A 753 20.84 8.46 -13.65
C ILE A 753 21.77 7.28 -13.33
N THR A 754 23.08 7.51 -13.34
CA THR A 754 24.09 6.55 -12.87
C THR A 754 24.50 6.91 -11.44
N LEU A 755 24.69 5.90 -10.59
CA LEU A 755 25.14 6.08 -9.21
C LEU A 755 26.54 5.50 -9.04
N VAL A 756 27.35 6.15 -8.20
CA VAL A 756 28.71 5.71 -7.89
C VAL A 756 28.66 4.54 -6.90
N ASP A 757 28.71 3.32 -7.43
CA ASP A 757 28.90 2.09 -6.66
C ASP A 757 30.36 1.65 -6.78
N ASN A 758 31.07 1.58 -5.64
CA ASN A 758 32.49 1.23 -5.55
C ASN A 758 33.46 1.99 -6.51
N GLY A 759 33.05 3.15 -7.03
CA GLY A 759 33.86 4.00 -7.92
C GLY A 759 33.95 3.56 -9.38
N ASN A 760 33.28 2.48 -9.80
CA ASN A 760 33.43 1.92 -11.16
C ASN A 760 32.12 1.95 -11.96
N PHE A 761 32.22 2.18 -13.27
CA PHE A 761 31.10 2.13 -14.21
C PHE A 761 31.02 0.82 -14.98
N HIS A 762 32.12 0.11 -15.23
CA HIS A 762 32.19 -1.12 -16.04
C HIS A 762 31.57 -0.95 -17.45
N PRO A 763 32.12 -0.06 -18.31
CA PRO A 763 31.50 0.34 -19.57
C PRO A 763 31.27 -0.81 -20.57
N ASN A 764 32.13 -1.82 -20.58
CA ASN A 764 32.07 -2.91 -21.55
C ASN A 764 31.26 -4.13 -21.07
N GLU A 765 30.85 -4.16 -19.80
CA GLU A 765 30.06 -5.27 -19.25
C GLU A 765 28.58 -5.22 -19.67
N PRO A 766 27.88 -6.38 -19.76
CA PRO A 766 26.45 -6.44 -19.99
C PRO A 766 25.63 -5.74 -18.91
N VAL A 767 24.53 -5.10 -19.30
CA VAL A 767 23.53 -4.56 -18.37
C VAL A 767 22.63 -5.70 -17.90
N THR A 768 22.43 -5.85 -16.58
CA THR A 768 21.39 -6.75 -16.04
C THR A 768 19.99 -6.13 -16.10
N ARG A 769 18.94 -6.95 -16.16
CA ARG A 769 17.53 -6.48 -16.21
C ARG A 769 17.19 -5.54 -15.05
N ALA A 770 17.69 -5.80 -13.84
CA ALA A 770 17.51 -4.90 -12.69
C ALA A 770 18.30 -3.58 -12.79
N GLN A 771 19.52 -3.60 -13.35
CA GLN A 771 20.27 -2.36 -13.60
C GLN A 771 19.57 -1.51 -14.67
N PHE A 772 19.05 -2.11 -15.74
CA PHE A 772 18.26 -1.41 -16.75
C PHE A 772 17.00 -0.77 -16.12
N VAL A 773 16.26 -1.52 -15.30
CA VAL A 773 15.12 -0.99 -14.53
C VAL A 773 15.53 0.20 -13.68
N ALA A 774 16.66 0.15 -12.98
CA ALA A 774 17.12 1.25 -12.14
C ALA A 774 17.52 2.51 -12.93
N PHE A 775 18.06 2.36 -14.15
CA PHE A 775 18.31 3.50 -15.05
C PHE A 775 17.00 4.10 -15.58
N LEU A 776 16.10 3.25 -16.06
CA LEU A 776 14.79 3.66 -16.60
C LEU A 776 13.92 4.35 -15.54
N TYR A 777 13.90 3.79 -14.33
CA TYR A 777 13.20 4.34 -13.17
C TYR A 777 13.64 5.80 -12.87
N ARG A 778 14.95 6.06 -12.82
CA ARG A 778 15.50 7.41 -12.56
C ARG A 778 15.23 8.40 -13.68
N ILE A 779 15.03 7.93 -14.92
CA ILE A 779 14.64 8.79 -16.05
C ILE A 779 13.14 9.12 -16.00
N ILE A 780 12.30 8.22 -15.49
CA ILE A 780 10.85 8.45 -15.33
C ILE A 780 10.54 9.39 -14.15
N HIS A 781 11.42 9.45 -13.14
CA HIS A 781 11.31 10.29 -11.94
C HIS A 781 12.12 11.59 -12.03
N LYS A 782 12.30 12.14 -13.22
CA LYS A 782 13.09 13.35 -13.49
C LYS A 782 12.42 14.27 -14.52
#